data_AF-A0A961GLW1-F1
#
_entry.id   AF-A0A961GLW1-F1
#
_cell.length_a   1.000
_cell.length_b   1.000
_cell.length_c   1.000
_cell.angle_alpha   90.00
_cell.angle_beta   90.00
_cell.angle_gamma   90.00
#
_symmetry.space_group_name_H-M   'P 1'
#
loop_
_entity.id
_entity.type
_entity.pdbx_description
1 polymer ?
#
loop_
_entity_poly.entity_id
_entity_poly.type
_entity_poly.pdbx_seq_one_letter_code
_entity_poly.pdbx_strand_id
1 'polypeptide(L)'
;MPASAVSISSTSGAGSRVRAASAVAQAELLADPPAGLASLTAGTSISAIVEGVVSTITDQLQAIVDQNIFVVSELAGAAKAVVQLVGQGLVAAAQAIDQVIAYITGSAVILPTEASLTAALATESANLLANPGAEFGDPSLTGQSSVSIPGWTLTGTPMVMEYGTPRNSWPIGASFAFPDLPSFMSFPKPGSGPADGGNQFFGGGNVGDATLTQTVDLSAAGAEIDLGGVAYNLSGWLGGWLYNPSQASVKVNFLDANKTYLGQTSIGAVGVFERFFQTGLKERQTTGELPQGTRFAEVVVDLDQRAVFNIGINQAYNSAFADNISFTIGADLPAPPDPTPPVSAVGELDHVFMVYMENKGYDSIVGSSNAPFLNSLINAYGFADNYYGLTHGSLPNYYAVIGGSTFDITYNCASPCIDATTTLASNIDDAGKTWRAYAQSLEPGANPLVSSGDYSNDETGFPAFTSIANDVDYAKAHILPLEQMAVDLADPATAPNFAWFAANEDFNGEGPVDFPWGMLRFAISQISPGHQYNVPALDQFLSETVPVVLNSETFKTTKSVLVVTFDEDNDNTSLGFGNEGNHIVTVVIPSPLAVTEGGMRGGAFVATDHYTHYSLLSMINSALGLPNLSNNDLFANPMNEFWTAGVTGGTGTLV
;
A
#
# COMPACT_ATOMS: atom_id res chain seq x y z
N MET A 1 -0.53 69.83 9.69
CA MET A 1 -1.18 70.41 8.48
C MET A 1 -0.74 71.87 8.35
N PRO A 2 -0.66 72.49 7.15
CA PRO A 2 -1.16 72.01 5.85
C PRO A 2 -0.16 72.06 4.64
N ALA A 3 -0.51 71.27 3.61
CA ALA A 3 -0.44 71.46 2.14
C ALA A 3 0.64 72.31 1.39
N SER A 4 1.31 71.63 0.44
CA SER A 4 1.45 71.93 -1.02
C SER A 4 2.28 73.11 -1.58
N ALA A 5 3.29 72.79 -2.44
CA ALA A 5 3.26 73.03 -3.91
C ALA A 5 4.62 72.88 -4.68
N VAL A 6 4.62 72.02 -5.72
CA VAL A 6 5.03 72.28 -7.14
C VAL A 6 6.52 72.56 -7.55
N SER A 7 7.17 71.50 -8.07
CA SER A 7 8.08 71.33 -9.27
C SER A 7 9.35 72.22 -9.48
N ILE A 8 10.26 72.05 -10.49
CA ILE A 8 10.39 71.18 -11.70
C ILE A 8 11.90 70.84 -12.02
N SER A 9 12.13 69.80 -12.87
CA SER A 9 13.22 69.66 -13.89
C SER A 9 14.72 69.51 -13.49
N SER A 10 15.35 68.37 -13.84
CA SER A 10 16.35 68.28 -14.95
C SER A 10 17.10 66.93 -15.11
N THR A 11 17.43 66.63 -16.38
CA THR A 11 18.54 65.79 -16.94
C THR A 11 18.76 64.29 -16.63
N SER A 12 19.03 63.62 -17.74
CA SER A 12 19.51 62.26 -18.01
C SER A 12 20.71 61.73 -17.21
N GLY A 13 20.70 60.42 -16.96
CA GLY A 13 21.87 59.60 -16.66
C GLY A 13 21.58 58.11 -16.91
N ALA A 14 22.41 57.42 -17.70
CA ALA A 14 22.20 56.02 -18.05
C ALA A 14 22.67 55.07 -16.92
N GLY A 15 21.92 53.99 -16.68
CA GLY A 15 22.28 52.96 -15.71
C GLY A 15 21.39 51.72 -15.87
N SER A 16 22.01 50.55 -16.04
CA SER A 16 21.34 49.29 -16.38
C SER A 16 20.31 48.85 -15.33
N ARG A 17 19.08 48.55 -15.76
CA ARG A 17 18.14 47.70 -15.02
C ARG A 17 17.42 46.77 -15.98
N VAL A 18 17.78 45.49 -15.94
CA VAL A 18 16.89 44.42 -16.42
C VAL A 18 15.67 44.43 -15.50
N ARG A 19 14.52 44.85 -16.03
CA ARG A 19 13.23 44.55 -15.41
C ARG A 19 12.72 43.28 -16.06
N ALA A 20 12.59 42.21 -15.29
CA ALA A 20 11.74 41.09 -15.67
C ALA A 20 10.31 41.62 -15.85
N ALA A 21 9.85 41.70 -17.09
CA ALA A 21 8.45 41.90 -17.39
C ALA A 21 7.79 40.53 -17.46
N SER A 22 6.65 40.39 -16.76
CA SER A 22 5.78 39.22 -16.85
C SER A 22 5.51 38.85 -18.32
N ALA A 23 5.91 37.64 -18.70
CA ALA A 23 5.57 37.03 -19.96
C ALA A 23 4.74 35.76 -19.68
N VAL A 24 3.46 35.97 -19.39
CA VAL A 24 2.45 34.90 -19.54
C VAL A 24 2.30 34.64 -21.03
N ALA A 25 3.14 33.77 -21.56
CA ALA A 25 2.96 33.23 -22.90
C ALA A 25 1.86 32.17 -22.84
N GLN A 26 0.62 32.57 -23.12
CA GLN A 26 -0.42 31.63 -23.49
C GLN A 26 0.06 30.81 -24.69
N ALA A 27 -0.08 29.49 -24.61
CA ALA A 27 0.24 28.60 -25.71
C ALA A 27 -0.82 28.67 -26.83
N GLU A 28 -0.84 29.76 -27.59
CA GLU A 28 -1.43 29.77 -28.93
C GLU A 28 -0.53 28.98 -29.89
N LEU A 29 -0.57 27.64 -29.78
CA LEU A 29 0.11 26.72 -30.70
C LEU A 29 -0.87 25.68 -31.29
N LEU A 30 -2.10 26.10 -31.61
CA LEU A 30 -3.10 25.31 -32.35
C LEU A 30 -3.95 26.19 -33.30
N ALA A 31 -3.32 27.16 -33.96
CA ALA A 31 -4.01 28.12 -34.85
C ALA A 31 -4.12 27.69 -36.33
N ASP A 32 -3.33 26.70 -36.79
CA ASP A 32 -3.46 26.12 -38.13
C ASP A 32 -2.94 24.67 -38.15
N PRO A 33 -3.68 23.70 -38.73
CA PRO A 33 -3.20 22.32 -38.88
C PRO A 33 -2.16 22.21 -40.02
N PRO A 34 -1.14 21.34 -39.89
CA PRO A 34 -0.16 21.13 -40.96
C PRO A 34 -0.83 20.57 -42.22
N ALA A 35 -0.38 21.05 -43.39
CA ALA A 35 -1.03 20.88 -44.70
C ALA A 35 -1.06 19.44 -45.29
N GLY A 36 -0.84 18.39 -44.48
CA GLY A 36 -0.86 16.99 -44.91
C GLY A 36 -2.25 16.34 -44.92
N LEU A 37 -3.25 16.92 -44.23
CA LEU A 37 -4.58 16.31 -44.06
C LEU A 37 -5.50 16.41 -45.30
N ALA A 38 -5.07 17.08 -46.37
CA ALA A 38 -5.88 17.31 -47.57
C ALA A 38 -5.87 16.18 -48.61
N SER A 39 -5.09 15.10 -48.40
CA SER A 39 -4.99 13.99 -49.38
C SER A 39 -4.79 12.62 -48.72
N LEU A 40 -5.84 12.07 -48.09
CA LEU A 40 -5.89 10.69 -47.65
C LEU A 40 -6.90 9.90 -48.52
N THR A 41 -6.39 8.95 -49.29
CA THR A 41 -7.20 7.99 -50.07
C THR A 41 -7.67 6.83 -49.19
N ALA A 42 -8.86 6.29 -49.47
CA ALA A 42 -9.38 5.12 -48.76
C ALA A 42 -8.39 3.93 -48.83
N GLY A 43 -7.81 3.56 -47.69
CA GLY A 43 -6.87 2.43 -47.58
C GLY A 43 -5.70 2.62 -46.61
N THR A 44 -5.37 3.84 -46.19
CA THR A 44 -4.33 4.07 -45.16
C THR A 44 -4.83 3.67 -43.76
N SER A 45 -4.04 2.86 -43.04
CA SER A 45 -4.35 2.48 -41.65
C SER A 45 -4.15 3.66 -40.70
N ILE A 46 -4.87 3.64 -39.57
CA ILE A 46 -4.75 4.65 -38.52
C ILE A 46 -3.34 4.62 -37.89
N SER A 47 -2.70 3.45 -37.78
CA SER A 47 -1.29 3.29 -37.36
C SER A 47 -0.35 4.17 -38.19
N ALA A 48 -0.44 4.10 -39.52
CA ALA A 48 0.43 4.87 -40.41
C ALA A 48 0.22 6.40 -40.30
N ILE A 49 -0.99 6.84 -39.93
CA ILE A 49 -1.30 8.25 -39.70
C ILE A 49 -0.70 8.71 -38.37
N VAL A 50 -0.80 7.90 -37.31
CA VAL A 50 -0.24 8.20 -35.99
C VAL A 50 1.30 8.18 -36.03
N GLU A 51 1.91 7.19 -36.68
CA GLU A 51 3.37 7.12 -36.90
C GLU A 51 3.90 8.36 -37.62
N GLY A 52 3.21 8.84 -38.66
CA GLY A 52 3.58 10.06 -39.38
C GLY A 52 3.55 11.32 -38.50
N VAL A 53 2.57 11.45 -37.60
CA VAL A 53 2.49 12.58 -36.66
C VAL A 53 3.58 12.49 -35.59
N VAL A 54 3.82 11.31 -35.02
CA VAL A 54 4.89 11.08 -34.02
C VAL A 54 6.28 11.34 -34.62
N SER A 55 6.53 10.90 -35.86
CA SER A 55 7.79 11.21 -36.58
C SER A 55 7.96 12.72 -36.75
N THR A 56 6.92 13.42 -37.21
CA THR A 56 6.98 14.87 -37.47
C THR A 56 7.31 15.67 -36.21
N ILE A 57 6.73 15.30 -35.06
CA ILE A 57 7.02 15.96 -33.76
C ILE A 57 8.45 15.63 -33.29
N THR A 58 8.89 14.39 -33.49
CA THR A 58 10.25 13.94 -33.14
C THR A 58 11.31 14.71 -33.94
N ASP A 59 11.11 14.90 -35.23
CA ASP A 59 12.03 15.63 -36.11
C ASP A 59 12.10 17.13 -35.76
N GLN A 60 10.97 17.75 -35.39
CA GLN A 60 10.93 19.14 -34.93
C GLN A 60 11.68 19.34 -33.60
N LEU A 61 11.57 18.38 -32.67
CA LEU A 61 12.31 18.41 -31.41
C LEU A 61 13.82 18.17 -31.62
N GLN A 62 14.20 17.25 -32.52
CA GLN A 62 15.61 17.02 -32.85
C GLN A 62 16.25 18.27 -33.48
N ALA A 63 15.52 19.00 -34.34
CA ALA A 63 15.99 20.26 -34.91
C ALA A 63 16.22 21.38 -33.87
N ILE A 64 15.59 21.32 -32.69
CA ILE A 64 15.83 22.23 -31.56
C ILE A 64 17.10 21.81 -30.80
N VAL A 65 17.32 20.51 -30.61
CA VAL A 65 18.54 19.95 -29.99
C VAL A 65 19.78 20.30 -30.82
N ASP A 66 19.69 20.16 -32.14
CA ASP A 66 20.81 20.39 -33.07
C ASP A 66 21.24 21.88 -33.16
N GLN A 67 20.46 22.82 -32.61
CA GLN A 67 20.81 24.26 -32.53
C GLN A 67 21.66 24.64 -31.29
N ASN A 68 21.99 23.67 -30.44
CA ASN A 68 23.06 23.78 -29.43
C ASN A 68 22.91 24.93 -28.40
N ILE A 69 21.69 25.13 -27.89
CA ILE A 69 21.40 26.07 -26.79
C ILE A 69 21.87 25.46 -25.46
N PHE A 70 22.95 26.03 -24.90
CA PHE A 70 23.88 25.36 -23.99
C PHE A 70 23.45 25.20 -22.51
N VAL A 71 22.15 25.08 -22.21
CA VAL A 71 21.62 24.91 -20.83
C VAL A 71 20.50 23.86 -20.75
N VAL A 72 20.27 23.07 -21.82
CA VAL A 72 19.05 22.25 -21.96
C VAL A 72 19.34 20.78 -22.31
N SER A 73 20.57 20.28 -22.16
CA SER A 73 20.90 18.89 -22.58
C SER A 73 20.16 17.81 -21.80
N GLU A 74 19.99 17.95 -20.49
CA GLU A 74 19.26 16.99 -19.66
C GLU A 74 17.74 17.17 -19.79
N LEU A 75 17.25 18.41 -19.82
CA LEU A 75 15.84 18.74 -20.08
C LEU A 75 15.35 18.27 -21.45
N ALA A 76 16.20 18.35 -22.49
CA ALA A 76 15.89 17.79 -23.80
C ALA A 76 15.91 16.25 -23.79
N GLY A 77 16.77 15.63 -22.98
CA GLY A 77 16.74 14.18 -22.73
C GLY A 77 15.42 13.74 -22.08
N ALA A 78 15.01 14.42 -21.01
CA ALA A 78 13.74 14.18 -20.33
C ALA A 78 12.52 14.38 -21.25
N ALA A 79 12.48 15.49 -22.01
CA ALA A 79 11.42 15.73 -22.99
C ALA A 79 11.38 14.65 -24.10
N LYS A 80 12.55 14.18 -24.55
CA LYS A 80 12.65 13.09 -25.54
C LYS A 80 12.19 11.74 -24.97
N ALA A 81 12.48 11.45 -23.71
CA ALA A 81 11.96 10.27 -23.01
C ALA A 81 10.43 10.32 -22.89
N VAL A 82 9.85 11.45 -22.47
CA VAL A 82 8.39 11.65 -22.39
C VAL A 82 7.72 11.48 -23.76
N VAL A 83 8.29 12.03 -24.84
CA VAL A 83 7.74 11.87 -26.20
C VAL A 83 7.87 10.45 -26.73
N GLN A 84 8.98 9.74 -26.42
CA GLN A 84 9.12 8.32 -26.77
C GLN A 84 8.13 7.43 -26.01
N LEU A 85 7.88 7.72 -24.73
CA LEU A 85 6.91 7.01 -23.90
C LEU A 85 5.46 7.21 -24.42
N VAL A 86 5.08 8.45 -24.73
CA VAL A 86 3.77 8.78 -25.34
C VAL A 86 3.63 8.15 -26.73
N GLY A 87 4.71 8.12 -27.53
CA GLY A 87 4.73 7.44 -28.82
C GLY A 87 4.48 5.93 -28.70
N GLN A 88 5.10 5.26 -27.73
CA GLN A 88 4.89 3.83 -27.48
C GLN A 88 3.49 3.52 -26.96
N GLY A 89 2.92 4.35 -26.08
CA GLY A 89 1.54 4.20 -25.60
C GLY A 89 0.50 4.32 -26.74
N LEU A 90 0.70 5.25 -27.67
CA LEU A 90 -0.15 5.39 -28.86
C LEU A 90 -0.02 4.21 -29.82
N VAL A 91 1.17 3.62 -29.95
CA VAL A 91 1.38 2.39 -30.76
C VAL A 91 0.70 1.18 -30.11
N ALA A 92 0.74 1.05 -28.78
CA ALA A 92 0.02 -0.01 -28.07
C ALA A 92 -1.51 0.09 -28.26
N ALA A 93 -2.05 1.32 -28.20
CA ALA A 93 -3.46 1.58 -28.50
C ALA A 93 -3.83 1.28 -29.97
N ALA A 94 -2.91 1.50 -30.92
CA ALA A 94 -3.12 1.15 -32.33
C ALA A 94 -3.07 -0.36 -32.58
N GLN A 95 -2.17 -1.10 -31.93
CA GLN A 95 -2.08 -2.57 -32.05
C GLN A 95 -3.35 -3.28 -31.54
N ALA A 96 -4.04 -2.71 -30.54
CA ALA A 96 -5.34 -3.21 -30.10
C ALA A 96 -6.43 -3.11 -31.19
N ILE A 97 -6.32 -2.15 -32.12
CA ILE A 97 -7.29 -1.96 -33.22
C ILE A 97 -7.08 -2.98 -34.35
N ASP A 98 -5.84 -3.38 -34.62
CA ASP A 98 -5.55 -4.42 -35.62
C ASP A 98 -6.08 -5.80 -35.19
N GLN A 99 -6.08 -6.11 -33.88
CA GLN A 99 -6.72 -7.33 -33.36
C GLN A 99 -8.25 -7.32 -33.54
N VAL A 100 -8.89 -6.16 -33.46
CA VAL A 100 -10.33 -6.00 -33.75
C VAL A 100 -10.64 -6.30 -35.22
N ILE A 101 -9.77 -5.91 -36.15
CA ILE A 101 -9.92 -6.24 -37.58
C ILE A 101 -9.70 -7.75 -37.83
N ALA A 102 -8.76 -8.38 -37.13
CA ALA A 102 -8.56 -9.84 -37.19
C ALA A 102 -9.77 -10.62 -36.66
N TYR A 103 -10.42 -10.16 -35.59
CA TYR A 103 -11.64 -10.77 -35.05
C TYR A 103 -12.86 -10.62 -35.98
N ILE A 104 -13.00 -9.46 -36.64
CA ILE A 104 -14.13 -9.16 -37.54
C ILE A 104 -14.00 -9.88 -38.91
N THR A 105 -12.80 -10.26 -39.34
CA THR A 105 -12.57 -10.86 -40.67
C THR A 105 -12.90 -12.35 -40.81
N GLY A 106 -13.26 -13.01 -39.71
CA GLY A 106 -14.18 -14.15 -39.73
C GLY A 106 -13.57 -15.56 -39.92
N SER A 107 -13.66 -16.35 -38.86
CA SER A 107 -13.91 -17.80 -38.94
C SER A 107 -14.76 -18.20 -37.74
N ALA A 108 -15.92 -18.79 -38.02
CA ALA A 108 -16.98 -18.97 -37.03
C ALA A 108 -16.70 -20.11 -36.05
N VAL A 109 -17.18 -19.98 -34.81
CA VAL A 109 -17.46 -21.13 -33.93
C VAL A 109 -18.95 -21.15 -33.63
N ILE A 110 -19.55 -22.32 -33.79
CA ILE A 110 -20.98 -22.57 -33.65
C ILE A 110 -21.30 -22.74 -32.17
N LEU A 111 -22.35 -22.06 -31.69
CA LEU A 111 -22.88 -22.25 -30.33
C LEU A 111 -23.40 -23.69 -30.18
N PRO A 112 -22.95 -24.47 -29.18
CA PRO A 112 -23.60 -25.72 -28.83
C PRO A 112 -24.96 -25.42 -28.21
N THR A 113 -26.01 -26.09 -28.70
CA THR A 113 -27.31 -26.14 -28.02
C THR A 113 -27.20 -26.89 -26.70
N GLU A 114 -27.88 -26.40 -25.67
CA GLU A 114 -28.00 -27.07 -24.38
C GLU A 114 -28.46 -28.53 -24.52
N ALA A 115 -27.70 -29.45 -23.93
CA ALA A 115 -28.13 -30.82 -23.69
C ALA A 115 -28.42 -30.95 -22.19
N SER A 116 -29.71 -30.91 -21.82
CA SER A 116 -30.13 -31.20 -20.46
C SER A 116 -29.95 -32.69 -20.15
N LEU A 117 -28.86 -33.00 -19.45
CA LEU A 117 -28.65 -34.27 -18.78
C LEU A 117 -28.92 -34.07 -17.29
N THR A 118 -30.11 -34.45 -16.84
CA THR A 118 -30.39 -34.69 -15.43
C THR A 118 -29.57 -35.89 -14.97
N ALA A 119 -28.34 -35.62 -14.55
CA ALA A 119 -27.60 -36.53 -13.70
C ALA A 119 -28.36 -36.71 -12.38
N ALA A 120 -28.30 -37.91 -11.79
CA ALA A 120 -28.79 -38.12 -10.44
C ALA A 120 -28.03 -37.20 -9.48
N LEU A 121 -28.68 -36.79 -8.38
CA LEU A 121 -28.08 -35.97 -7.32
C LEU A 121 -26.77 -36.61 -6.84
N ALA A 122 -25.64 -36.12 -7.36
CA ALA A 122 -24.35 -36.30 -6.73
C ALA A 122 -24.39 -35.52 -5.42
N THR A 123 -23.86 -36.10 -4.34
CA THR A 123 -23.70 -35.35 -3.11
C THR A 123 -22.62 -34.30 -3.36
N GLU A 124 -23.04 -33.04 -3.47
CA GLU A 124 -22.13 -31.90 -3.62
C GLU A 124 -21.82 -31.34 -2.23
N SER A 125 -20.56 -30.99 -2.00
CA SER A 125 -20.14 -30.31 -0.77
C SER A 125 -20.77 -28.91 -0.66
N ALA A 126 -20.70 -28.32 0.53
CA ALA A 126 -20.79 -26.86 0.61
C ALA A 126 -19.58 -26.21 -0.10
N ASN A 127 -19.59 -24.88 -0.25
CA ASN A 127 -18.37 -24.15 -0.63
C ASN A 127 -17.30 -24.41 0.44
N LEU A 128 -16.12 -24.86 0.01
CA LEU A 128 -15.04 -25.31 0.89
C LEU A 128 -14.08 -24.18 1.29
N LEU A 129 -14.38 -22.93 0.92
CA LEU A 129 -13.61 -21.74 1.22
C LEU A 129 -14.25 -20.94 2.36
N ALA A 130 -13.44 -20.52 3.33
CA ALA A 130 -13.86 -19.58 4.37
C ALA A 130 -13.78 -18.14 3.81
N ASN A 131 -14.66 -17.26 4.26
CA ASN A 131 -14.73 -15.85 3.81
C ASN A 131 -14.59 -15.66 2.26
N PRO A 132 -15.37 -16.37 1.42
CA PRO A 132 -15.19 -16.38 -0.04
C PRO A 132 -15.61 -15.11 -0.78
N GLY A 133 -16.38 -14.23 -0.12
CA GLY A 133 -16.84 -12.92 -0.62
C GLY A 133 -16.38 -11.76 0.28
N ALA A 134 -15.29 -11.94 1.02
CA ALA A 134 -14.66 -10.89 1.84
C ALA A 134 -15.48 -10.27 3.00
N GLU A 135 -16.63 -10.82 3.35
CA GLU A 135 -17.59 -10.28 4.34
C GLU A 135 -17.17 -10.29 5.83
N PHE A 136 -16.07 -10.95 6.21
CA PHE A 136 -15.72 -11.17 7.63
C PHE A 136 -14.81 -10.11 8.26
N GLY A 137 -14.18 -9.24 7.46
CA GLY A 137 -13.24 -8.20 7.91
C GLY A 137 -13.81 -6.79 7.82
N ASP A 138 -13.00 -5.81 8.24
CA ASP A 138 -13.29 -4.40 8.01
C ASP A 138 -12.85 -4.00 6.58
N PRO A 139 -13.70 -3.34 5.78
CA PRO A 139 -13.33 -2.89 4.45
C PRO A 139 -12.43 -1.65 4.48
N SER A 140 -11.66 -1.51 3.39
CA SER A 140 -11.03 -0.26 2.98
C SER A 140 -12.13 0.73 2.56
N LEU A 141 -12.47 1.66 3.45
CA LEU A 141 -13.56 2.64 3.24
C LEU A 141 -13.39 3.47 1.95
N THR A 142 -12.13 3.72 1.59
CA THR A 142 -11.69 4.52 0.44
C THR A 142 -11.37 3.69 -0.80
N GLY A 143 -11.25 2.36 -0.65
CA GLY A 143 -10.58 1.51 -1.62
C GLY A 143 -9.15 1.99 -1.92
N GLN A 144 -8.42 2.54 -0.94
CA GLN A 144 -7.03 2.99 -1.07
C GLN A 144 -6.09 2.44 0.02
N SER A 145 -6.57 1.62 0.94
CA SER A 145 -5.74 1.01 1.99
C SER A 145 -5.83 -0.50 1.95
N SER A 146 -4.71 -1.20 2.16
CA SER A 146 -4.73 -2.60 2.55
C SER A 146 -5.44 -2.76 3.92
N VAL A 147 -6.01 -3.94 4.14
CA VAL A 147 -6.77 -4.34 5.33
C VAL A 147 -6.48 -5.81 5.64
N SER A 148 -6.73 -6.24 6.86
CA SER A 148 -6.60 -7.66 7.19
C SER A 148 -7.76 -8.45 6.59
N ILE A 149 -7.47 -9.62 6.01
CA ILE A 149 -8.44 -10.41 5.25
C ILE A 149 -8.63 -11.77 5.94
N PRO A 150 -9.62 -11.93 6.83
CA PRO A 150 -9.76 -13.12 7.67
C PRO A 150 -9.91 -14.40 6.83
N GLY A 151 -9.17 -15.43 7.19
CA GLY A 151 -9.22 -16.75 6.53
C GLY A 151 -8.29 -16.91 5.32
N TRP A 152 -7.60 -15.85 4.87
CA TRP A 152 -6.73 -15.89 3.70
C TRP A 152 -5.25 -15.63 4.06
N THR A 153 -4.33 -16.36 3.42
CA THR A 153 -2.88 -16.05 3.45
C THR A 153 -2.55 -15.11 2.29
N LEU A 154 -1.80 -14.04 2.56
CA LEU A 154 -1.63 -12.91 1.63
C LEU A 154 -0.21 -12.79 1.09
N THR A 155 -0.07 -12.21 -0.11
CA THR A 155 1.17 -11.63 -0.63
C THR A 155 0.87 -10.25 -1.22
N GLY A 156 1.82 -9.32 -1.14
CA GLY A 156 1.60 -7.92 -1.52
C GLY A 156 0.57 -7.22 -0.61
N THR A 157 -0.12 -6.21 -1.14
CA THR A 157 -1.10 -5.39 -0.38
C THR A 157 -2.51 -5.49 -0.98
N PRO A 158 -3.16 -6.67 -0.97
CA PRO A 158 -4.55 -6.79 -1.40
C PRO A 158 -5.47 -6.00 -0.46
N MET A 159 -6.66 -5.69 -0.93
CA MET A 159 -7.68 -5.00 -0.15
C MET A 159 -9.03 -5.72 -0.21
N VAL A 160 -9.86 -5.40 0.76
CA VAL A 160 -11.31 -5.62 0.74
C VAL A 160 -11.98 -4.26 0.75
N MET A 161 -13.12 -4.11 0.09
CA MET A 161 -13.79 -2.81 -0.07
C MET A 161 -15.27 -2.98 -0.38
N GLU A 162 -16.09 -1.97 -0.06
CA GLU A 162 -17.55 -2.04 -0.22
C GLU A 162 -18.02 -1.75 -1.66
N TYR A 163 -19.10 -2.43 -2.06
CA TYR A 163 -19.84 -2.11 -3.27
C TYR A 163 -20.45 -0.71 -3.18
N GLY A 164 -19.94 0.20 -3.99
CA GLY A 164 -20.38 1.60 -4.05
C GLY A 164 -19.40 2.60 -3.47
N THR A 165 -18.28 2.16 -2.89
CA THR A 165 -17.17 3.03 -2.45
C THR A 165 -16.81 4.02 -3.58
N PRO A 166 -16.77 5.34 -3.29
CA PRO A 166 -16.27 6.34 -4.22
C PRO A 166 -14.80 6.07 -4.57
N ARG A 167 -14.35 6.54 -5.74
CA ARG A 167 -12.94 6.45 -6.12
C ARG A 167 -12.38 7.85 -6.21
N ASN A 168 -11.40 8.18 -5.36
CA ASN A 168 -10.83 9.53 -5.35
C ASN A 168 -10.03 9.83 -6.64
N SER A 169 -9.97 11.11 -7.02
CA SER A 169 -9.04 11.58 -8.04
C SER A 169 -7.66 11.84 -7.41
N TRP A 170 -6.60 11.31 -8.03
CA TRP A 170 -5.20 11.69 -7.82
C TRP A 170 -4.74 11.81 -6.32
N PRO A 171 -4.37 10.71 -5.65
CA PRO A 171 -3.84 10.75 -4.29
C PRO A 171 -2.36 11.23 -4.25
N ILE A 172 -2.13 12.54 -4.28
CA ILE A 172 -0.87 13.09 -3.72
C ILE A 172 -1.04 13.29 -2.22
N GLY A 173 0.07 13.27 -1.47
CA GLY A 173 0.15 13.63 -0.04
C GLY A 173 -0.13 15.11 0.25
N ALA A 174 -1.19 15.66 -0.34
CA ALA A 174 -1.65 17.02 -0.10
C ALA A 174 -2.36 17.12 1.24
N SER A 175 -2.42 18.34 1.79
CA SER A 175 -3.09 18.63 3.05
C SER A 175 -4.63 18.70 2.96
N PHE A 176 -5.23 18.20 1.88
CA PHE A 176 -6.66 18.34 1.60
C PHE A 176 -7.20 17.15 0.77
N ALA A 177 -8.48 16.84 0.99
CA ALA A 177 -9.20 15.84 0.21
C ALA A 177 -9.32 16.27 -1.26
N PHE A 178 -8.86 15.42 -2.17
CA PHE A 178 -9.25 15.51 -3.57
C PHE A 178 -10.73 15.11 -3.75
N PRO A 179 -11.41 15.62 -4.80
CA PRO A 179 -12.79 15.25 -5.07
C PRO A 179 -12.88 13.85 -5.68
N ASP A 180 -13.94 13.14 -5.32
CA ASP A 180 -14.31 11.87 -5.95
C ASP A 180 -14.45 12.00 -7.47
N LEU A 181 -14.02 10.94 -8.15
CA LEU A 181 -14.33 10.76 -9.57
C LEU A 181 -15.85 10.64 -9.77
N PRO A 182 -16.39 11.14 -10.91
CA PRO A 182 -17.82 11.00 -11.24
C PRO A 182 -18.30 9.56 -11.09
N SER A 183 -19.53 9.34 -10.64
CA SER A 183 -19.95 8.01 -10.17
C SER A 183 -19.89 6.86 -11.19
N PHE A 184 -19.74 7.13 -12.50
CA PHE A 184 -19.50 6.09 -13.51
C PHE A 184 -18.04 5.61 -13.56
N MET A 185 -17.13 6.34 -12.90
CA MET A 185 -15.71 6.06 -12.70
C MET A 185 -15.39 5.64 -11.26
N SER A 186 -16.39 5.46 -10.40
CA SER A 186 -16.21 4.82 -9.08
C SER A 186 -15.89 3.33 -9.22
N PHE A 187 -15.71 2.68 -8.08
CA PHE A 187 -15.60 1.24 -7.96
C PHE A 187 -16.93 0.51 -8.28
N PRO A 188 -16.93 -0.84 -8.38
CA PRO A 188 -18.15 -1.62 -8.55
C PRO A 188 -19.27 -1.18 -7.59
N LYS A 189 -20.48 -1.05 -8.13
CA LYS A 189 -21.69 -0.68 -7.37
C LYS A 189 -22.52 -1.91 -7.04
N PRO A 190 -23.45 -1.85 -6.07
CA PRO A 190 -24.41 -2.93 -5.85
C PRO A 190 -25.11 -3.33 -7.16
N GLY A 191 -25.13 -4.63 -7.46
CA GLY A 191 -25.63 -5.16 -8.74
C GLY A 191 -24.65 -5.08 -9.93
N SER A 192 -23.39 -4.68 -9.71
CA SER A 192 -22.28 -4.81 -10.68
C SER A 192 -21.42 -6.06 -10.44
N GLY A 193 -21.85 -6.94 -9.54
CA GLY A 193 -21.23 -8.21 -9.16
C GLY A 193 -22.32 -9.28 -8.92
N PRO A 194 -22.08 -10.27 -8.04
CA PRO A 194 -23.07 -11.29 -7.71
C PRO A 194 -24.35 -10.68 -7.12
N ALA A 195 -25.51 -11.31 -7.38
CA ALA A 195 -26.81 -10.84 -6.86
C ALA A 195 -26.98 -11.14 -5.36
N ASP A 196 -26.18 -12.07 -4.84
CA ASP A 196 -26.07 -12.55 -3.47
C ASP A 196 -24.69 -12.25 -2.85
N GLY A 197 -23.90 -11.36 -3.48
CA GLY A 197 -22.50 -11.08 -3.17
C GLY A 197 -22.23 -10.20 -1.95
N GLY A 198 -23.12 -10.22 -0.95
CA GLY A 198 -22.95 -9.41 0.26
C GLY A 198 -22.83 -7.90 -0.02
N ASN A 199 -21.89 -7.26 0.68
CA ASN A 199 -21.58 -5.82 0.59
C ASN A 199 -20.13 -5.55 0.16
N GLN A 200 -19.23 -6.53 0.24
CA GLN A 200 -17.78 -6.38 0.07
C GLN A 200 -17.26 -7.21 -1.12
N PHE A 201 -16.05 -6.92 -1.58
CA PHE A 201 -15.32 -7.73 -2.56
C PHE A 201 -13.81 -7.52 -2.44
N PHE A 202 -13.02 -8.45 -3.01
CA PHE A 202 -11.56 -8.34 -3.04
C PHE A 202 -11.08 -7.40 -4.16
N GLY A 203 -10.09 -6.56 -3.86
CA GLY A 203 -9.44 -5.67 -4.80
C GLY A 203 -7.91 -5.78 -4.77
N GLY A 204 -7.29 -5.51 -5.92
CA GLY A 204 -5.85 -5.70 -6.13
C GLY A 204 -4.94 -4.88 -5.22
N GLY A 205 -5.20 -3.58 -5.06
CA GLY A 205 -4.38 -2.71 -4.22
C GLY A 205 -4.04 -1.36 -4.87
N ASN A 206 -3.41 -0.49 -4.09
CA ASN A 206 -2.75 0.71 -4.61
C ASN A 206 -1.56 0.38 -5.51
N VAL A 207 -0.88 -0.72 -5.19
CA VAL A 207 0.44 -1.10 -5.66
C VAL A 207 0.52 -2.63 -5.73
N GLY A 208 1.51 -3.12 -6.48
CA GLY A 208 1.88 -4.53 -6.56
C GLY A 208 0.90 -5.47 -7.28
N ASP A 209 1.43 -6.65 -7.62
CA ASP A 209 0.62 -7.87 -7.71
C ASP A 209 0.27 -8.32 -6.30
N ALA A 210 -0.89 -8.95 -6.12
CA ALA A 210 -1.29 -9.51 -4.83
C ALA A 210 -1.95 -10.88 -4.99
N THR A 211 -1.83 -11.74 -3.98
CA THR A 211 -2.53 -13.03 -3.97
C THR A 211 -3.22 -13.29 -2.65
N LEU A 212 -4.36 -13.99 -2.70
CA LEU A 212 -5.03 -14.55 -1.54
C LEU A 212 -5.06 -16.08 -1.66
N THR A 213 -4.52 -16.79 -0.69
CA THR A 213 -4.40 -18.25 -0.70
C THR A 213 -5.16 -18.91 0.45
N GLN A 214 -5.90 -19.98 0.16
CA GLN A 214 -6.48 -20.91 1.13
C GLN A 214 -6.13 -22.36 0.75
N THR A 215 -5.74 -23.17 1.74
CA THR A 215 -5.56 -24.62 1.55
C THR A 215 -6.73 -25.38 2.14
N VAL A 216 -7.54 -26.01 1.28
CA VAL A 216 -8.65 -26.88 1.67
C VAL A 216 -8.15 -28.31 1.91
N ASP A 217 -8.47 -28.89 3.07
CA ASP A 217 -8.23 -30.31 3.35
C ASP A 217 -9.39 -31.17 2.83
N LEU A 218 -9.09 -32.05 1.86
CA LEU A 218 -10.03 -32.98 1.22
C LEU A 218 -9.85 -34.42 1.74
N SER A 219 -9.02 -34.64 2.76
CA SER A 219 -8.68 -35.99 3.25
C SER A 219 -9.87 -36.80 3.74
N ALA A 220 -10.92 -36.13 4.22
CA ALA A 220 -12.17 -36.79 4.62
C ALA A 220 -12.94 -37.43 3.44
N ALA A 221 -12.80 -36.90 2.22
CA ALA A 221 -13.31 -37.47 0.97
C ALA A 221 -12.26 -38.33 0.22
N GLY A 222 -11.14 -38.67 0.89
CA GLY A 222 -10.00 -39.31 0.25
C GLY A 222 -10.30 -40.69 -0.33
N ALA A 223 -11.26 -41.44 0.24
CA ALA A 223 -11.63 -42.76 -0.25
C ALA A 223 -12.42 -42.68 -1.57
N GLU A 224 -13.31 -41.70 -1.69
CA GLU A 224 -14.06 -41.36 -2.89
C GLU A 224 -13.12 -40.86 -4.00
N ILE A 225 -12.20 -39.95 -3.65
CA ILE A 225 -11.20 -39.40 -4.58
C ILE A 225 -10.30 -40.50 -5.14
N ASP A 226 -9.86 -41.45 -4.31
CA ASP A 226 -8.98 -42.56 -4.74
C ASP A 226 -9.69 -43.57 -5.67
N LEU A 227 -11.02 -43.66 -5.64
CA LEU A 227 -11.80 -44.44 -6.62
C LEU A 227 -11.87 -43.74 -7.99
N GLY A 228 -11.66 -42.42 -8.04
CA GLY A 228 -11.80 -41.58 -9.23
C GLY A 228 -13.25 -41.18 -9.54
N GLY A 229 -13.41 -40.18 -10.42
CA GLY A 229 -14.74 -39.68 -10.82
C GLY A 229 -15.39 -38.71 -9.84
N VAL A 230 -14.70 -38.28 -8.78
CA VAL A 230 -15.15 -37.15 -7.93
C VAL A 230 -14.96 -35.88 -8.74
N ALA A 231 -16.08 -35.26 -9.13
CA ALA A 231 -16.07 -33.99 -9.84
C ALA A 231 -15.68 -32.83 -8.90
N TYR A 232 -15.16 -31.75 -9.47
CA TYR A 232 -15.07 -30.44 -8.82
C TYR A 232 -15.84 -29.39 -9.62
N ASN A 233 -16.25 -28.33 -8.93
CA ASN A 233 -16.74 -27.10 -9.53
C ASN A 233 -15.96 -25.92 -8.92
N LEU A 234 -15.36 -25.10 -9.77
CA LEU A 234 -14.68 -23.86 -9.39
C LEU A 234 -15.41 -22.71 -10.08
N SER A 235 -15.96 -21.78 -9.30
CA SER A 235 -16.53 -20.54 -9.82
C SER A 235 -16.07 -19.31 -9.03
N GLY A 236 -16.36 -18.14 -9.57
CA GLY A 236 -16.04 -16.86 -8.95
C GLY A 236 -16.42 -15.70 -9.85
N TRP A 237 -16.74 -14.56 -9.27
CA TRP A 237 -16.99 -13.31 -9.97
C TRP A 237 -15.68 -12.57 -10.12
N LEU A 238 -15.25 -12.36 -11.36
CA LEU A 238 -13.97 -11.73 -11.68
C LEU A 238 -14.21 -10.47 -12.50
N GLY A 239 -13.38 -9.46 -12.34
CA GLY A 239 -13.67 -8.17 -12.94
C GLY A 239 -12.55 -7.14 -12.84
N GLY A 240 -12.96 -5.89 -13.04
CA GLY A 240 -12.08 -4.76 -12.92
C GLY A 240 -12.75 -3.42 -13.21
N TRP A 241 -11.93 -2.37 -13.24
CA TRP A 241 -12.37 -0.99 -13.42
C TRP A 241 -12.23 -0.51 -14.87
N LEU A 242 -13.30 0.07 -15.43
CA LEU A 242 -13.36 0.69 -16.77
C LEU A 242 -12.44 0.03 -17.83
N TYR A 243 -11.39 0.74 -18.24
CA TYR A 243 -10.38 0.32 -19.21
C TYR A 243 -9.04 -0.10 -18.58
N ASN A 244 -8.93 -0.12 -17.25
CA ASN A 244 -7.73 -0.60 -16.59
C ASN A 244 -7.54 -2.10 -16.92
N PRO A 245 -6.34 -2.51 -17.39
CA PRO A 245 -6.09 -3.84 -17.92
C PRO A 245 -5.72 -4.90 -16.86
N SER A 246 -5.62 -4.52 -15.57
CA SER A 246 -5.34 -5.42 -14.45
C SER A 246 -6.37 -6.55 -14.36
N GLN A 247 -5.97 -7.72 -13.86
CA GLN A 247 -6.69 -8.98 -14.06
C GLN A 247 -6.79 -9.79 -12.78
N ALA A 248 -8.03 -10.09 -12.36
CA ALA A 248 -8.27 -11.11 -11.34
C ALA A 248 -8.40 -12.49 -11.99
N SER A 249 -7.80 -13.52 -11.42
CA SER A 249 -8.02 -14.93 -11.78
C SER A 249 -8.01 -15.83 -10.55
N VAL A 250 -8.48 -17.07 -10.67
CA VAL A 250 -8.38 -18.06 -9.59
C VAL A 250 -7.82 -19.37 -10.13
N LYS A 251 -6.80 -19.90 -9.46
CA LYS A 251 -6.18 -21.20 -9.72
C LYS A 251 -6.40 -22.11 -8.51
N VAL A 252 -6.55 -23.41 -8.76
CA VAL A 252 -6.60 -24.43 -7.71
C VAL A 252 -5.54 -25.48 -8.01
N ASN A 253 -4.54 -25.60 -7.15
CA ASN A 253 -3.52 -26.62 -7.22
C ASN A 253 -3.98 -27.84 -6.41
N PHE A 254 -4.09 -29.00 -7.07
CA PHE A 254 -4.41 -30.27 -6.43
C PHE A 254 -3.13 -30.94 -5.95
N LEU A 255 -3.06 -31.24 -4.66
CA LEU A 255 -1.87 -31.76 -3.99
C LEU A 255 -2.15 -33.11 -3.31
N ASP A 256 -1.16 -34.00 -3.29
CA ASP A 256 -1.21 -35.28 -2.57
C ASP A 256 -1.04 -35.12 -1.04
N ALA A 257 -1.09 -36.24 -0.31
CA ALA A 257 -0.88 -36.28 1.15
C ALA A 257 0.47 -35.69 1.62
N ASN A 258 1.47 -35.61 0.73
CA ASN A 258 2.80 -35.05 0.98
C ASN A 258 2.93 -33.60 0.48
N LYS A 259 1.82 -32.96 0.08
CA LYS A 259 1.76 -31.66 -0.62
C LYS A 259 2.48 -31.64 -1.98
N THR A 260 2.62 -32.79 -2.63
CA THR A 260 3.17 -32.91 -3.99
C THR A 260 2.11 -32.54 -5.02
N TYR A 261 2.46 -31.70 -5.99
CA TYR A 261 1.56 -31.30 -7.08
C TYR A 261 1.11 -32.48 -7.95
N LEU A 262 -0.21 -32.62 -8.12
CA LEU A 262 -0.87 -33.62 -8.97
C LEU A 262 -1.51 -33.02 -10.22
N GLY A 263 -1.95 -31.76 -10.16
CA GLY A 263 -2.62 -31.07 -11.27
C GLY A 263 -3.15 -29.70 -10.86
N GLN A 264 -3.73 -28.98 -11.82
CA GLN A 264 -4.29 -27.65 -11.60
C GLN A 264 -5.56 -27.46 -12.45
N THR A 265 -6.48 -26.65 -11.94
CA THR A 265 -7.56 -26.01 -12.70
C THR A 265 -7.55 -24.50 -12.46
N SER A 266 -8.20 -23.73 -13.34
CA SER A 266 -8.28 -22.27 -13.18
C SER A 266 -9.50 -21.68 -13.86
N ILE A 267 -10.05 -20.61 -13.28
CA ILE A 267 -10.92 -19.66 -13.97
C ILE A 267 -10.11 -18.41 -14.37
N GLY A 268 -10.10 -18.12 -15.67
CA GLY A 268 -9.36 -17.00 -16.26
C GLY A 268 -10.09 -15.66 -16.13
N ALA A 269 -9.32 -14.57 -16.26
CA ALA A 269 -9.78 -13.22 -16.04
C ALA A 269 -10.96 -12.76 -16.92
N VAL A 270 -11.60 -11.68 -16.48
CA VAL A 270 -12.69 -10.98 -17.19
C VAL A 270 -12.14 -9.67 -17.76
N GLY A 271 -11.77 -9.71 -19.04
CA GLY A 271 -11.06 -8.61 -19.70
C GLY A 271 -11.93 -7.37 -19.97
N VAL A 272 -11.28 -6.23 -20.24
CA VAL A 272 -11.92 -4.94 -20.56
C VAL A 272 -13.00 -5.06 -21.64
N PHE A 273 -12.74 -5.81 -22.71
CA PHE A 273 -13.68 -6.02 -23.81
C PHE A 273 -14.92 -6.81 -23.37
N GLU A 274 -14.75 -7.80 -22.49
CA GLU A 274 -15.85 -8.62 -21.99
C GLU A 274 -16.72 -7.85 -21.00
N ARG A 275 -16.13 -6.91 -20.24
CA ARG A 275 -16.85 -5.91 -19.45
C ARG A 275 -17.45 -4.78 -20.30
N PHE A 276 -17.21 -4.76 -21.61
CA PHE A 276 -17.61 -3.67 -22.51
C PHE A 276 -17.19 -2.28 -21.99
N PHE A 277 -15.97 -2.18 -21.45
CA PHE A 277 -15.38 -0.98 -20.83
C PHE A 277 -16.12 -0.46 -19.57
N GLN A 278 -16.99 -1.25 -18.95
CA GLN A 278 -17.70 -0.91 -17.71
C GLN A 278 -16.98 -1.45 -16.48
N THR A 279 -17.05 -0.73 -15.36
CA THR A 279 -16.61 -1.25 -14.06
C THR A 279 -17.59 -2.30 -13.56
N GLY A 280 -17.08 -3.43 -13.08
CA GLY A 280 -17.89 -4.53 -12.53
C GLY A 280 -17.22 -5.89 -12.70
N LEU A 281 -17.92 -6.93 -12.26
CA LEU A 281 -17.50 -8.32 -12.27
C LEU A 281 -18.44 -9.17 -13.13
N LYS A 282 -17.95 -10.32 -13.58
CA LYS A 282 -18.73 -11.36 -14.26
C LYS A 282 -18.34 -12.72 -13.73
N GLU A 283 -19.32 -13.59 -13.60
CA GLU A 283 -19.08 -14.97 -13.21
C GLU A 283 -18.18 -15.71 -14.23
N ARG A 284 -17.30 -16.52 -13.68
CA ARG A 284 -16.54 -17.57 -14.35
C ARG A 284 -16.77 -18.87 -13.63
N GLN A 285 -16.78 -19.95 -14.39
CA GLN A 285 -16.98 -21.30 -13.90
C GLN A 285 -16.13 -22.28 -14.72
N THR A 286 -15.60 -23.30 -14.06
CA THR A 286 -15.03 -24.49 -14.70
C THR A 286 -15.29 -25.72 -13.85
N THR A 287 -15.49 -26.87 -14.50
CA THR A 287 -15.71 -28.16 -13.83
C THR A 287 -14.76 -29.20 -14.41
N GLY A 288 -14.48 -30.25 -13.63
CA GLY A 288 -13.62 -31.35 -14.04
C GLY A 288 -13.63 -32.47 -13.00
N GLU A 289 -12.69 -33.40 -13.08
CA GLU A 289 -12.50 -34.47 -12.10
C GLU A 289 -11.23 -34.21 -11.27
N LEU A 290 -11.27 -34.50 -9.97
CA LEU A 290 -10.10 -34.44 -9.10
C LEU A 290 -9.09 -35.53 -9.48
N PRO A 291 -7.77 -35.23 -9.51
CA PRO A 291 -6.74 -36.26 -9.62
C PRO A 291 -6.85 -37.28 -8.46
N GLN A 292 -6.77 -38.57 -8.77
CA GLN A 292 -6.70 -39.62 -7.74
C GLN A 292 -5.51 -39.36 -6.80
N GLY A 293 -5.71 -39.60 -5.49
CA GLY A 293 -4.70 -39.30 -4.47
C GLY A 293 -4.67 -37.85 -3.99
N THR A 294 -5.50 -36.94 -4.54
CA THR A 294 -5.62 -35.57 -4.00
C THR A 294 -6.07 -35.61 -2.54
N ARG A 295 -5.42 -34.79 -1.71
CA ARG A 295 -5.74 -34.57 -0.29
C ARG A 295 -5.83 -33.10 0.09
N PHE A 296 -5.19 -32.21 -0.67
CA PHE A 296 -5.36 -30.78 -0.50
C PHE A 296 -5.69 -30.09 -1.82
N ALA A 297 -6.52 -29.06 -1.75
CA ALA A 297 -6.75 -28.11 -2.84
C ALA A 297 -6.29 -26.72 -2.37
N GLU A 298 -5.17 -26.24 -2.90
CA GLU A 298 -4.67 -24.90 -2.64
C GLU A 298 -5.32 -23.96 -3.66
N VAL A 299 -6.30 -23.18 -3.19
CA VAL A 299 -7.02 -22.17 -3.97
C VAL A 299 -6.30 -20.85 -3.82
N VAL A 300 -5.90 -20.25 -4.94
CA VAL A 300 -5.21 -18.96 -4.98
C VAL A 300 -5.98 -18.01 -5.89
N VAL A 301 -6.47 -16.91 -5.32
CA VAL A 301 -6.92 -15.73 -6.04
C VAL A 301 -5.69 -14.91 -6.40
N ASP A 302 -5.55 -14.57 -7.67
CA ASP A 302 -4.40 -13.91 -8.27
C ASP A 302 -4.86 -12.55 -8.81
N LEU A 303 -4.30 -11.46 -8.29
CA LEU A 303 -4.69 -10.08 -8.59
C LEU A 303 -3.51 -9.40 -9.29
N ASP A 304 -3.47 -9.55 -10.61
CA ASP A 304 -2.36 -9.20 -11.50
C ASP A 304 -2.46 -7.74 -11.97
N GLN A 305 -1.47 -6.93 -11.59
CA GLN A 305 -1.31 -5.53 -11.99
C GLN A 305 -0.80 -5.48 -13.42
N ARG A 306 -1.60 -4.86 -14.31
CA ARG A 306 -1.18 -4.58 -15.71
C ARG A 306 -1.29 -3.11 -16.11
N ALA A 307 -1.57 -2.24 -15.15
CA ALA A 307 -1.87 -0.84 -15.36
C ALA A 307 -0.59 -0.04 -15.63
N VAL A 308 -0.31 0.22 -16.91
CA VAL A 308 0.80 1.09 -17.34
C VAL A 308 0.33 2.56 -17.44
N PHE A 309 1.15 3.47 -16.89
CA PHE A 309 1.20 4.93 -17.07
C PHE A 309 0.00 5.61 -17.74
N ASN A 310 -0.82 6.32 -16.96
CA ASN A 310 -1.93 7.14 -17.46
C ASN A 310 -2.05 8.44 -16.65
N ILE A 311 -1.50 9.54 -17.18
CA ILE A 311 -1.57 10.87 -16.57
C ILE A 311 -3.05 11.27 -16.37
N GLY A 312 -3.46 11.50 -15.13
CA GLY A 312 -4.76 12.13 -14.79
C GLY A 312 -5.65 11.32 -13.84
N ILE A 313 -5.37 10.03 -13.67
CA ILE A 313 -6.15 9.10 -12.85
C ILE A 313 -5.20 8.16 -12.11
N ASN A 314 -5.46 7.92 -10.82
CA ASN A 314 -4.70 7.09 -9.88
C ASN A 314 -3.84 6.02 -10.58
N GLN A 315 -2.54 6.29 -10.74
CA GLN A 315 -1.66 5.52 -11.62
C GLN A 315 -1.14 4.28 -10.87
N ALA A 316 -0.73 3.25 -11.61
CA ALA A 316 -0.33 1.94 -11.06
C ALA A 316 -1.37 1.17 -10.21
N TYR A 317 -2.51 1.77 -9.82
CA TYR A 317 -3.54 1.09 -9.03
C TYR A 317 -4.02 -0.22 -9.67
N ASN A 318 -3.87 -1.32 -8.93
CA ASN A 318 -4.26 -2.66 -9.33
C ASN A 318 -5.79 -2.80 -9.24
N SER A 319 -6.44 -2.66 -10.39
CA SER A 319 -7.90 -2.74 -10.52
C SER A 319 -8.39 -4.16 -10.87
N ALA A 320 -7.66 -5.20 -10.48
CA ALA A 320 -8.18 -6.57 -10.46
C ALA A 320 -9.22 -6.69 -9.33
N PHE A 321 -10.43 -7.16 -9.65
CA PHE A 321 -11.50 -7.37 -8.65
C PHE A 321 -12.00 -8.81 -8.68
N ALA A 322 -12.22 -9.40 -7.50
CA ALA A 322 -12.67 -10.78 -7.32
C ALA A 322 -13.72 -10.87 -6.21
N ASP A 323 -14.72 -11.75 -6.36
CA ASP A 323 -15.82 -11.90 -5.40
C ASP A 323 -16.51 -13.28 -5.50
N ASN A 324 -17.20 -13.70 -4.44
CA ASN A 324 -17.92 -14.99 -4.30
C ASN A 324 -17.16 -16.20 -4.89
N ILE A 325 -15.91 -16.40 -4.46
CA ILE A 325 -15.09 -17.51 -4.93
C ILE A 325 -15.64 -18.83 -4.38
N SER A 326 -15.97 -19.78 -5.24
CA SER A 326 -16.56 -21.05 -4.86
C SER A 326 -15.71 -22.23 -5.33
N PHE A 327 -15.41 -23.14 -4.41
CA PHE A 327 -14.83 -24.43 -4.72
C PHE A 327 -15.65 -25.53 -4.02
N THR A 328 -16.36 -26.33 -4.81
CA THR A 328 -17.14 -27.49 -4.34
C THR A 328 -16.65 -28.78 -4.99
N ILE A 329 -16.93 -29.92 -4.36
CA ILE A 329 -16.61 -31.24 -4.90
C ILE A 329 -17.82 -32.18 -4.83
N GLY A 330 -17.84 -33.22 -5.67
CA GLY A 330 -18.84 -34.29 -5.68
C GLY A 330 -18.69 -35.30 -4.55
N ALA A 331 -18.47 -34.84 -3.31
CA ALA A 331 -18.47 -35.63 -2.09
C ALA A 331 -19.05 -34.82 -0.92
N ASP A 332 -19.56 -35.50 0.11
CA ASP A 332 -20.13 -34.85 1.30
C ASP A 332 -19.04 -34.25 2.19
N LEU A 333 -18.84 -32.94 2.09
CA LEU A 333 -17.96 -32.17 2.97
C LEU A 333 -18.70 -30.91 3.47
N PRO A 334 -18.61 -30.60 4.77
CA PRO A 334 -19.22 -29.39 5.34
C PRO A 334 -18.49 -28.13 4.87
N ALA A 335 -19.15 -26.99 5.01
CA ALA A 335 -18.47 -25.70 4.89
C ALA A 335 -17.38 -25.59 5.98
N PRO A 336 -16.25 -24.91 5.73
CA PRO A 336 -15.31 -24.57 6.78
C PRO A 336 -15.99 -23.68 7.84
N PRO A 337 -15.51 -23.70 9.09
CA PRO A 337 -15.97 -22.75 10.10
C PRO A 337 -15.59 -21.31 9.68
N ASP A 338 -16.30 -20.35 10.26
CA ASP A 338 -15.95 -18.93 10.13
C ASP A 338 -14.49 -18.67 10.54
N PRO A 339 -13.79 -17.70 9.92
CA PRO A 339 -12.43 -17.35 10.31
C PRO A 339 -12.32 -17.01 11.79
N THR A 340 -11.25 -17.46 12.42
CA THR A 340 -10.90 -17.07 13.80
C THR A 340 -9.65 -16.18 13.77
N PRO A 341 -9.49 -15.26 14.75
CA PRO A 341 -8.26 -14.48 14.90
C PRO A 341 -7.03 -15.40 14.90
N PRO A 342 -5.94 -15.05 14.19
CA PRO A 342 -4.72 -15.84 14.22
C PRO A 342 -4.18 -16.02 15.64
N VAL A 343 -3.59 -17.19 15.93
CA VAL A 343 -3.00 -17.45 17.26
C VAL A 343 -1.72 -16.64 17.42
N SER A 344 -1.75 -15.66 18.32
CA SER A 344 -0.56 -14.90 18.72
C SER A 344 0.30 -15.69 19.71
N ALA A 345 1.60 -15.70 19.45
CA ALA A 345 2.68 -16.15 20.34
C ALA A 345 3.51 -14.97 20.88
N VAL A 346 3.09 -13.73 20.60
CA VAL A 346 3.69 -12.50 21.14
C VAL A 346 3.48 -12.48 22.65
N GLY A 347 4.57 -12.61 23.41
CA GLY A 347 4.57 -12.60 24.87
C GLY A 347 4.60 -11.20 25.48
N GLU A 348 4.09 -11.06 26.71
CA GLU A 348 4.04 -9.78 27.43
C GLU A 348 5.43 -9.19 27.72
N LEU A 349 5.60 -7.93 27.31
CA LEU A 349 6.76 -7.08 27.52
C LEU A 349 6.45 -5.98 28.53
N ASP A 350 7.50 -5.42 29.12
CA ASP A 350 7.39 -4.30 30.06
C ASP A 350 7.31 -2.98 29.29
N HIS A 351 8.03 -2.88 28.17
CA HIS A 351 8.05 -1.71 27.29
C HIS A 351 8.14 -2.10 25.79
N VAL A 352 7.42 -1.34 24.95
CA VAL A 352 7.53 -1.38 23.49
C VAL A 352 7.96 0.00 23.00
N PHE A 353 9.10 0.05 22.32
CA PHE A 353 9.69 1.25 21.77
C PHE A 353 9.64 1.18 20.24
N MET A 354 9.35 2.30 19.58
CA MET A 354 9.20 2.35 18.12
C MET A 354 9.79 3.63 17.56
N VAL A 355 10.80 3.49 16.70
CA VAL A 355 11.24 4.56 15.81
C VAL A 355 10.46 4.39 14.50
N TYR A 356 9.73 5.43 14.11
CA TYR A 356 8.91 5.45 12.91
C TYR A 356 9.47 6.52 11.96
N MET A 357 9.83 6.10 10.75
CA MET A 357 10.52 6.90 9.74
C MET A 357 9.61 7.11 8.52
N GLU A 358 9.98 8.02 7.63
CA GLU A 358 9.18 8.40 6.45
C GLU A 358 9.73 7.80 5.13
N ASN A 359 8.80 7.34 4.29
CA ASN A 359 8.89 7.20 2.83
C ASN A 359 10.16 6.46 2.32
N LYS A 360 10.38 5.17 2.64
CA LYS A 360 11.51 4.39 2.06
C LYS A 360 11.20 2.91 1.80
N GLY A 361 11.22 2.55 0.52
CA GLY A 361 11.15 1.16 0.04
C GLY A 361 12.37 0.31 0.38
N TYR A 362 12.18 -1.00 0.48
CA TYR A 362 13.18 -2.03 0.74
C TYR A 362 14.46 -1.85 -0.10
N ASP A 363 14.35 -1.74 -1.43
CA ASP A 363 15.50 -1.66 -2.34
C ASP A 363 16.28 -0.34 -2.21
N SER A 364 15.67 0.69 -1.60
CA SER A 364 16.35 1.95 -1.28
C SER A 364 17.22 1.87 -0.01
N ILE A 365 16.97 0.88 0.86
CA ILE A 365 17.68 0.73 2.14
C ILE A 365 18.60 -0.49 2.16
N VAL A 366 18.11 -1.67 1.76
CA VAL A 366 18.83 -2.94 1.95
C VAL A 366 20.06 -3.00 1.05
N GLY A 367 21.25 -3.13 1.67
CA GLY A 367 22.53 -3.07 0.99
C GLY A 367 23.01 -1.67 0.59
N SER A 368 22.25 -0.60 0.88
CA SER A 368 22.66 0.76 0.56
C SER A 368 23.88 1.21 1.36
N SER A 369 24.89 1.73 0.67
CA SER A 369 26.05 2.37 1.30
C SER A 369 25.73 3.70 1.98
N ASN A 370 24.54 4.25 1.76
CA ASN A 370 24.07 5.48 2.39
C ASN A 370 23.30 5.22 3.70
N ALA A 371 22.92 3.96 3.97
CA ALA A 371 22.29 3.54 5.22
C ALA A 371 23.15 2.54 6.02
N PRO A 372 24.44 2.82 6.31
CA PRO A 372 25.35 1.87 6.95
C PRO A 372 24.94 1.48 8.37
N PHE A 373 24.33 2.38 9.16
CA PHE A 373 23.88 2.07 10.51
C PHE A 373 22.64 1.17 10.50
N LEU A 374 21.61 1.50 9.72
CA LEU A 374 20.40 0.67 9.58
C LEU A 374 20.74 -0.71 9.00
N ASN A 375 21.62 -0.78 8.00
CA ASN A 375 22.12 -2.07 7.51
C ASN A 375 22.91 -2.85 8.58
N SER A 376 23.56 -2.18 9.53
CA SER A 376 24.20 -2.88 10.66
C SER A 376 23.17 -3.50 11.62
N LEU A 377 21.98 -2.88 11.76
CA LEU A 377 20.87 -3.43 12.56
C LEU A 377 20.22 -4.64 11.86
N ILE A 378 19.95 -4.53 10.56
CA ILE A 378 19.43 -5.63 9.71
C ILE A 378 20.33 -6.87 9.83
N ASN A 379 21.65 -6.68 9.80
CA ASN A 379 22.62 -7.78 9.90
C ASN A 379 22.87 -8.29 11.35
N ALA A 380 22.22 -7.71 12.37
CA ALA A 380 22.46 -8.04 13.78
C ALA A 380 21.23 -8.58 14.54
N TYR A 381 20.02 -8.28 14.07
CA TYR A 381 18.76 -8.54 14.78
C TYR A 381 17.70 -9.22 13.90
N GLY A 382 16.47 -9.31 14.39
CA GLY A 382 15.35 -9.82 13.58
C GLY A 382 14.96 -8.78 12.52
N PHE A 383 14.92 -9.21 11.26
CA PHE A 383 14.50 -8.39 10.12
C PHE A 383 13.27 -9.02 9.47
N ALA A 384 12.20 -8.26 9.27
CA ALA A 384 11.07 -8.70 8.44
C ALA A 384 11.37 -8.35 6.97
N ASP A 385 11.50 -9.36 6.11
CA ASP A 385 11.77 -9.17 4.67
C ASP A 385 10.50 -9.21 3.79
N ASN A 386 9.34 -9.14 4.43
CA ASN A 386 8.01 -9.28 3.84
C ASN A 386 6.98 -8.37 4.57
N TYR A 387 7.40 -7.14 4.89
CA TYR A 387 6.61 -6.16 5.66
C TYR A 387 6.15 -4.99 4.76
N TYR A 388 4.86 -4.66 4.79
CA TYR A 388 4.29 -3.64 3.91
C TYR A 388 3.62 -2.48 4.66
N GLY A 389 3.77 -1.26 4.13
CA GLY A 389 2.88 -0.14 4.41
C GLY A 389 1.47 -0.42 3.87
N LEU A 390 0.47 0.35 4.32
CA LEU A 390 -0.94 0.07 3.99
C LEU A 390 -1.44 0.87 2.78
N THR A 391 -0.92 2.08 2.58
CA THR A 391 -1.46 3.08 1.64
C THR A 391 -0.41 4.13 1.29
N HIS A 392 -0.76 5.06 0.39
CA HIS A 392 -0.14 6.37 0.23
C HIS A 392 -1.22 7.47 0.36
N GLY A 393 -0.94 8.68 0.85
CA GLY A 393 0.32 9.12 1.47
C GLY A 393 0.42 8.82 2.97
N SER A 394 1.44 9.42 3.59
CA SER A 394 1.99 9.06 4.90
C SER A 394 0.99 8.92 6.05
N LEU A 395 0.26 9.98 6.41
CA LEU A 395 -0.45 10.05 7.69
C LEU A 395 -1.54 8.99 7.91
N PRO A 396 -2.32 8.57 6.89
CA PRO A 396 -3.12 7.35 6.96
C PRO A 396 -2.42 6.10 7.54
N ASN A 397 -1.12 5.88 7.27
CA ASN A 397 -0.37 4.77 7.87
C ASN A 397 -0.18 4.95 9.39
N TYR A 398 0.09 6.18 9.86
CA TYR A 398 0.16 6.51 11.30
C TYR A 398 -1.20 6.26 11.98
N TYR A 399 -2.30 6.64 11.33
CA TYR A 399 -3.66 6.47 11.87
C TYR A 399 -4.04 5.00 12.04
N ALA A 400 -3.55 4.13 11.16
CA ALA A 400 -3.73 2.69 11.29
C ALA A 400 -3.06 2.13 12.56
N VAL A 401 -1.86 2.61 12.93
CA VAL A 401 -1.18 2.21 14.18
C VAL A 401 -1.84 2.82 15.41
N ILE A 402 -2.26 4.10 15.36
CA ILE A 402 -2.80 4.80 16.53
C ILE A 402 -4.29 4.48 16.78
N GLY A 403 -5.06 4.18 15.74
CA GLY A 403 -6.52 4.06 15.79
C GLY A 403 -7.10 2.78 15.15
N GLY A 404 -6.27 1.87 14.62
CA GLY A 404 -6.73 0.62 14.00
C GLY A 404 -7.46 0.78 12.66
N SER A 405 -7.42 1.98 12.06
CA SER A 405 -8.07 2.29 10.78
C SER A 405 -7.43 3.53 10.13
N THR A 406 -7.63 3.69 8.82
CA THR A 406 -7.31 4.93 8.09
C THR A 406 -8.43 5.99 8.15
N PHE A 407 -9.58 5.69 8.78
CA PHE A 407 -10.69 6.61 9.02
C PHE A 407 -11.26 7.31 7.76
N ASP A 408 -11.27 6.62 6.62
CA ASP A 408 -11.70 7.15 5.32
C ASP A 408 -10.80 8.27 4.75
N ILE A 409 -9.58 8.42 5.29
CA ILE A 409 -8.64 9.48 4.90
C ILE A 409 -7.61 8.94 3.89
N THR A 410 -7.45 9.63 2.77
CA THR A 410 -6.50 9.31 1.68
C THR A 410 -5.43 10.39 1.47
N TYR A 411 -5.22 11.25 2.47
CA TYR A 411 -4.43 12.48 2.35
C TYR A 411 -3.89 12.93 3.72
N ASN A 412 -2.89 13.79 3.74
CA ASN A 412 -2.24 14.24 4.98
C ASN A 412 -3.09 15.33 5.67
N CYS A 413 -4.20 14.92 6.30
CA CYS A 413 -5.19 15.85 6.83
C CYS A 413 -4.62 16.76 7.93
N ALA A 414 -4.98 18.05 7.87
CA ALA A 414 -4.57 19.01 8.88
C ALA A 414 -5.17 18.67 10.26
N SER A 415 -4.30 18.50 11.25
CA SER A 415 -4.66 18.11 12.61
C SER A 415 -5.44 19.19 13.38
N PRO A 416 -6.48 18.84 14.17
CA PRO A 416 -7.10 17.52 14.26
C PRO A 416 -8.13 17.27 13.14
N CYS A 417 -8.21 16.00 12.70
CA CYS A 417 -9.12 15.55 11.65
C CYS A 417 -9.90 14.25 11.99
N ILE A 418 -9.57 13.55 13.07
CA ILE A 418 -10.18 12.25 13.43
C ILE A 418 -10.94 12.36 14.75
N ASP A 419 -12.25 12.16 14.72
CA ASP A 419 -13.10 12.15 15.92
C ASP A 419 -13.22 10.74 16.52
N ALA A 420 -12.11 10.19 17.01
CA ALA A 420 -12.03 8.89 17.66
C ALA A 420 -11.52 9.01 19.10
N THR A 421 -12.26 8.39 20.03
CA THR A 421 -11.93 8.37 21.47
C THR A 421 -11.22 7.09 21.90
N THR A 422 -11.45 5.98 21.21
CA THR A 422 -10.70 4.73 21.38
C THR A 422 -9.48 4.74 20.46
N THR A 423 -8.29 4.75 21.05
CA THR A 423 -6.98 4.80 20.39
C THR A 423 -5.98 3.95 21.18
N LEU A 424 -4.80 3.71 20.61
CA LEU A 424 -3.68 3.09 21.32
C LEU A 424 -3.35 3.87 22.62
N ALA A 425 -3.37 5.20 22.56
CA ALA A 425 -3.17 6.07 23.73
C ALA A 425 -4.22 5.84 24.83
N SER A 426 -5.50 5.80 24.48
CA SER A 426 -6.57 5.56 25.47
C SER A 426 -6.51 4.14 26.04
N ASN A 427 -6.21 3.13 25.22
CA ASN A 427 -6.06 1.75 25.68
C ASN A 427 -4.91 1.60 26.68
N ILE A 428 -3.80 2.31 26.47
CA ILE A 428 -2.66 2.34 27.40
C ILE A 428 -3.06 2.99 28.73
N ASP A 429 -3.73 4.15 28.68
CA ASP A 429 -4.18 4.85 29.88
C ASP A 429 -5.22 4.03 30.68
N ASP A 430 -6.20 3.41 30.00
CA ASP A 430 -7.21 2.53 30.60
C ASP A 430 -6.60 1.27 31.23
N ALA A 431 -5.50 0.76 30.67
CA ALA A 431 -4.71 -0.32 31.25
C ALA A 431 -3.84 0.12 32.45
N GLY A 432 -3.86 1.40 32.82
CA GLY A 432 -3.02 1.96 33.89
C GLY A 432 -1.52 1.99 33.53
N LYS A 433 -1.20 1.94 32.24
CA LYS A 433 0.15 2.00 31.66
C LYS A 433 0.43 3.43 31.20
N THR A 434 1.65 3.69 30.74
CA THR A 434 2.09 5.03 30.31
C THR A 434 2.64 5.01 28.88
N TRP A 435 2.44 6.10 28.15
CA TRP A 435 3.00 6.29 26.81
C TRP A 435 3.66 7.64 26.62
N ARG A 436 4.61 7.73 25.68
CA ARG A 436 5.22 8.98 25.21
C ARG A 436 5.40 8.98 23.70
N ALA A 437 5.41 10.17 23.12
CA ALA A 437 5.98 10.42 21.81
C ALA A 437 7.11 11.44 21.96
N TYR A 438 8.28 11.13 21.42
CA TYR A 438 9.49 11.92 21.51
C TYR A 438 9.81 12.47 20.12
N ALA A 439 9.66 13.77 19.94
CA ALA A 439 9.75 14.44 18.63
C ALA A 439 11.00 15.32 18.54
N GLN A 440 11.72 15.25 17.43
CA GLN A 440 12.89 16.07 17.17
C GLN A 440 12.47 17.54 17.00
N SER A 441 13.34 18.49 17.40
CA SER A 441 13.07 19.94 17.33
C SER A 441 11.87 20.46 18.15
N LEU A 442 11.09 19.62 18.83
CA LEU A 442 10.05 20.07 19.76
C LEU A 442 10.71 20.74 20.98
N GLU A 443 10.52 22.04 21.14
CA GLU A 443 11.14 22.80 22.24
C GLU A 443 10.54 22.46 23.63
N PRO A 444 11.35 22.36 24.70
CA PRO A 444 10.86 22.07 26.05
C PRO A 444 9.75 23.00 26.54
N GLY A 445 8.56 22.42 26.77
CA GLY A 445 7.37 23.14 27.25
C GLY A 445 6.56 23.88 26.18
N ALA A 446 6.94 23.75 24.90
CA ALA A 446 6.15 24.21 23.76
C ALA A 446 4.76 23.54 23.69
N ASN A 447 3.95 23.92 22.70
CA ASN A 447 2.68 23.24 22.44
C ASN A 447 2.89 22.24 21.30
N PRO A 448 2.90 20.92 21.55
CA PRO A 448 3.13 19.92 20.51
C PRO A 448 2.01 19.91 19.45
N LEU A 449 0.84 20.48 19.74
CA LEU A 449 -0.26 20.59 18.78
C LEU A 449 -0.04 21.67 17.70
N VAL A 450 1.08 22.41 17.74
CA VAL A 450 1.38 23.51 16.81
C VAL A 450 2.82 23.41 16.32
N SER A 451 3.02 23.20 15.01
CA SER A 451 4.33 23.20 14.35
C SER A 451 5.10 24.50 14.63
N SER A 452 6.40 24.41 14.94
CA SER A 452 7.21 25.57 15.30
C SER A 452 8.70 25.33 15.07
N GLY A 453 9.37 26.25 14.37
CA GLY A 453 10.75 26.01 13.95
C GLY A 453 10.79 24.86 12.94
N ASP A 454 11.64 23.88 13.20
CA ASP A 454 11.77 22.69 12.37
C ASP A 454 10.90 21.51 12.86
N TYR A 455 10.17 21.68 13.98
CA TYR A 455 9.18 20.69 14.47
C TYR A 455 7.84 20.86 13.77
N SER A 456 7.23 19.74 13.38
CA SER A 456 5.85 19.67 12.90
C SER A 456 4.96 18.74 13.72
N ASN A 457 3.67 19.08 13.82
CA ASN A 457 2.71 18.36 14.66
C ASN A 457 2.16 17.05 14.05
N ASP A 458 2.59 16.72 12.83
CA ASP A 458 2.26 15.50 12.10
C ASP A 458 3.30 14.37 12.30
N GLU A 459 4.55 14.70 12.69
CA GLU A 459 5.69 13.77 12.98
C GLU A 459 5.34 12.53 13.83
N THR A 460 4.27 12.58 14.63
CA THR A 460 3.88 11.49 15.54
C THR A 460 2.45 11.00 15.35
N GLY A 461 1.67 11.57 14.42
CA GLY A 461 0.27 11.22 14.15
C GLY A 461 -0.76 11.51 15.26
N PHE A 462 -0.38 11.49 16.55
CA PHE A 462 -1.30 11.66 17.69
C PHE A 462 -2.13 12.96 17.64
N PRO A 463 -1.60 14.12 17.22
CA PRO A 463 -2.39 15.37 17.14
C PRO A 463 -3.57 15.34 16.14
N ALA A 464 -3.66 14.33 15.26
CA ALA A 464 -4.81 14.17 14.36
C ALA A 464 -6.11 13.82 15.13
N PHE A 465 -6.00 13.19 16.29
CA PHE A 465 -7.12 12.67 17.07
C PHE A 465 -7.69 13.72 18.04
N THR A 466 -9.02 13.94 18.00
CA THR A 466 -9.71 14.91 18.86
C THR A 466 -9.55 14.61 20.36
N SER A 467 -9.37 13.34 20.72
CA SER A 467 -9.07 12.88 22.09
C SER A 467 -7.73 13.40 22.63
N ILE A 468 -6.77 13.68 21.76
CA ILE A 468 -5.47 14.28 22.10
C ILE A 468 -5.52 15.81 21.91
N ALA A 469 -5.97 16.26 20.74
CA ALA A 469 -5.85 17.66 20.32
C ALA A 469 -6.74 18.64 21.10
N ASN A 470 -7.81 18.16 21.74
CA ASN A 470 -8.68 19.00 22.57
C ASN A 470 -8.14 19.23 23.99
N ASP A 471 -7.09 18.50 24.43
CA ASP A 471 -6.44 18.69 25.73
C ASP A 471 -4.95 18.98 25.55
N VAL A 472 -4.60 20.26 25.55
CA VAL A 472 -3.21 20.74 25.41
C VAL A 472 -2.31 20.36 26.58
N ASP A 473 -2.85 20.19 27.79
CA ASP A 473 -2.04 19.84 28.96
C ASP A 473 -1.74 18.34 28.96
N TYR A 474 -2.70 17.50 28.55
CA TYR A 474 -2.47 16.09 28.26
C TYR A 474 -1.47 15.90 27.11
N ALA A 475 -1.67 16.59 25.97
CA ALA A 475 -0.75 16.52 24.83
C ALA A 475 0.69 16.90 25.23
N LYS A 476 0.88 17.96 26.04
CA LYS A 476 2.20 18.35 26.58
C LYS A 476 2.80 17.37 27.59
N ALA A 477 1.98 16.57 28.26
CA ALA A 477 2.46 15.57 29.21
C ALA A 477 2.93 14.28 28.50
N HIS A 478 2.48 14.03 27.26
CA HIS A 478 2.77 12.82 26.51
C HIS A 478 3.66 13.02 25.27
N ILE A 479 3.56 14.15 24.57
CA ILE A 479 4.41 14.50 23.43
C ILE A 479 5.51 15.46 23.90
N LEU A 480 6.77 15.01 23.83
CA LEU A 480 7.93 15.61 24.49
C LEU A 480 9.11 15.82 23.52
N PRO A 481 10.06 16.73 23.84
CA PRO A 481 11.32 16.86 23.09
C PRO A 481 12.08 15.54 23.02
N LEU A 482 12.70 15.24 21.88
CA LEU A 482 13.47 14.00 21.67
C LEU A 482 14.50 13.74 22.77
N GLU A 483 15.22 14.78 23.21
CA GLU A 483 16.27 14.67 24.22
C GLU A 483 15.77 14.19 25.58
N GLN A 484 14.46 14.34 25.86
CA GLN A 484 13.84 13.87 27.10
C GLN A 484 13.87 12.34 27.23
N MET A 485 13.96 11.59 26.12
CA MET A 485 14.07 10.13 26.16
C MET A 485 15.27 9.64 26.98
N ALA A 486 16.38 10.37 26.95
CA ALA A 486 17.61 10.00 27.66
C ALA A 486 17.46 10.14 29.18
N VAL A 487 16.51 10.96 29.64
CA VAL A 487 16.16 11.13 31.06
C VAL A 487 15.14 10.08 31.47
N ASP A 488 14.07 9.92 30.70
CA ASP A 488 12.94 9.04 31.06
C ASP A 488 13.35 7.56 31.05
N LEU A 489 14.22 7.15 30.11
CA LEU A 489 14.76 5.78 30.01
C LEU A 489 15.94 5.51 30.96
N ALA A 490 16.38 6.48 31.76
CA ALA A 490 17.46 6.29 32.73
C ALA A 490 17.00 5.55 34.00
N ASP A 491 15.70 5.48 34.26
CA ASP A 491 15.09 4.74 35.37
C ASP A 491 13.88 3.92 34.85
N PRO A 492 13.90 2.57 34.97
CA PRO A 492 12.76 1.72 34.63
C PRO A 492 11.44 2.12 35.29
N ALA A 493 11.48 2.79 36.45
CA ALA A 493 10.28 3.25 37.17
C ALA A 493 9.63 4.50 36.57
N THR A 494 10.33 5.24 35.70
CA THR A 494 9.80 6.43 35.01
C THR A 494 9.62 6.24 33.51
N ALA A 495 10.27 5.22 32.92
CA ALA A 495 10.18 4.93 31.50
C ALA A 495 8.76 4.54 31.07
N PRO A 496 8.27 5.02 29.92
CA PRO A 496 6.93 4.72 29.46
C PRO A 496 6.81 3.27 28.94
N ASN A 497 5.65 2.65 29.12
CA ASN A 497 5.37 1.32 28.55
C ASN A 497 5.32 1.35 27.02
N PHE A 498 4.93 2.46 26.40
CA PHE A 498 5.05 2.69 24.96
C PHE A 498 5.82 3.98 24.66
N ALA A 499 6.78 3.92 23.73
CA ALA A 499 7.44 5.13 23.23
C ALA A 499 7.48 5.16 21.70
N TRP A 500 6.98 6.26 21.12
CA TRP A 500 7.20 6.64 19.73
C TRP A 500 8.39 7.60 19.64
N PHE A 501 9.30 7.41 18.70
CA PHE A 501 10.39 8.34 18.39
C PHE A 501 10.25 8.82 16.95
N ALA A 502 10.18 10.13 16.77
CA ALA A 502 10.04 10.77 15.48
C ALA A 502 11.24 11.68 15.18
N ALA A 503 11.69 11.62 13.93
CA ALA A 503 12.61 12.58 13.35
C ALA A 503 11.81 13.73 12.71
N ASN A 504 12.42 14.90 12.62
CA ASN A 504 11.85 16.02 11.86
C ASN A 504 12.13 15.87 10.36
N GLU A 505 11.61 16.80 9.55
CA GLU A 505 11.77 16.80 8.09
C GLU A 505 13.22 16.71 7.59
N ASP A 506 14.21 17.23 8.32
CA ASP A 506 15.61 17.13 7.86
C ASP A 506 16.15 15.68 7.93
N PHE A 507 15.52 14.79 8.71
CA PHE A 507 16.04 13.46 9.04
C PHE A 507 15.02 12.30 8.97
N ASN A 508 13.74 12.55 8.68
CA ASN A 508 12.69 11.51 8.67
C ASN A 508 12.82 10.48 7.53
N GLY A 509 13.36 10.88 6.39
CA GLY A 509 13.48 10.06 5.17
C GLY A 509 12.74 10.64 3.96
N GLU A 510 11.68 11.43 4.15
CA GLU A 510 11.10 12.25 3.09
C GLU A 510 12.06 13.40 2.73
N GLY A 511 12.63 14.02 3.77
CA GLY A 511 13.68 15.03 3.72
C GLY A 511 13.16 16.46 3.73
N PRO A 512 14.05 17.49 3.76
CA PRO A 512 13.57 18.86 3.76
C PRO A 512 12.80 19.16 2.48
N VAL A 513 11.53 19.48 2.64
CA VAL A 513 10.56 19.87 1.59
C VAL A 513 10.39 21.40 1.50
N ASP A 514 11.43 22.17 1.87
CA ASP A 514 11.38 23.64 1.89
C ASP A 514 11.19 24.27 0.49
N PHE A 515 10.41 25.35 0.40
CA PHE A 515 10.16 26.01 -0.87
C PHE A 515 11.26 27.04 -1.23
N PRO A 516 11.81 27.04 -2.47
CA PRO A 516 11.47 26.17 -3.60
C PRO A 516 12.39 24.96 -3.78
N TRP A 517 13.51 24.88 -3.05
CA TRP A 517 14.61 23.98 -3.40
C TRP A 517 14.50 22.57 -2.79
N GLY A 518 14.00 22.44 -1.56
CA GLY A 518 13.60 21.15 -0.98
C GLY A 518 12.50 20.50 -1.78
N MET A 519 11.39 21.22 -2.07
CA MET A 519 10.32 20.74 -2.96
C MET A 519 10.82 20.26 -4.33
N LEU A 520 11.80 20.94 -4.93
CA LEU A 520 12.39 20.53 -6.21
C LEU A 520 13.28 19.28 -6.06
N ARG A 521 14.03 19.15 -4.96
CA ARG A 521 14.84 17.97 -4.65
C ARG A 521 13.98 16.75 -4.40
N PHE A 522 12.92 16.91 -3.61
CA PHE A 522 11.90 15.90 -3.39
C PHE A 522 11.26 15.47 -4.73
N ALA A 523 10.77 16.41 -5.54
CA ALA A 523 10.20 16.06 -6.86
C ALA A 523 11.19 15.35 -7.80
N ILE A 524 12.50 15.56 -7.64
CA ILE A 524 13.55 14.84 -8.38
C ILE A 524 13.86 13.47 -7.73
N SER A 525 13.78 13.34 -6.40
CA SER A 525 14.06 12.06 -5.71
C SER A 525 13.03 10.99 -6.04
N GLN A 526 11.76 11.39 -6.18
CA GLN A 526 10.65 10.53 -6.62
C GLN A 526 10.88 9.89 -8.01
N ILE A 527 11.80 10.41 -8.82
CA ILE A 527 12.17 9.87 -10.15
C ILE A 527 13.65 9.46 -10.24
N SER A 528 14.38 9.50 -9.12
CA SER A 528 15.81 9.19 -9.07
C SER A 528 16.02 7.68 -8.86
N PRO A 529 16.76 6.98 -9.74
CA PRO A 529 17.02 5.55 -9.57
C PRO A 529 17.57 5.21 -8.18
N GLY A 530 16.85 4.36 -7.45
CA GLY A 530 17.22 3.91 -6.11
C GLY A 530 16.85 4.87 -4.96
N HIS A 531 16.16 5.99 -5.23
CA HIS A 531 15.47 6.82 -4.22
C HIS A 531 16.32 7.26 -3.00
N GLN A 532 17.63 7.49 -3.22
CA GLN A 532 18.63 7.74 -2.16
C GLN A 532 18.56 9.14 -1.50
N TYR A 533 17.50 9.92 -1.72
CA TYR A 533 17.34 11.22 -1.05
C TYR A 533 17.03 11.01 0.43
N ASN A 534 17.60 11.88 1.27
CA ASN A 534 17.55 11.84 2.74
C ASN A 534 18.05 10.55 3.43
N VAL A 535 18.31 9.44 2.71
CA VAL A 535 18.87 8.19 3.26
C VAL A 535 20.12 8.39 4.16
N PRO A 536 21.09 9.26 3.83
CA PRO A 536 22.20 9.54 4.75
C PRO A 536 21.80 10.27 6.05
N ALA A 537 20.72 11.05 6.03
CA ALA A 537 20.24 11.80 7.19
C ALA A 537 19.38 10.92 8.10
N LEU A 538 18.47 10.12 7.54
CA LEU A 538 17.71 9.14 8.34
C LEU A 538 18.64 8.11 8.99
N ASP A 539 19.71 7.68 8.31
CA ASP A 539 20.73 6.79 8.91
C ASP A 539 21.52 7.50 10.03
N GLN A 540 21.81 8.80 9.87
CA GLN A 540 22.41 9.61 10.94
C GLN A 540 21.49 9.66 12.16
N PHE A 541 20.21 10.00 11.99
CA PHE A 541 19.24 10.04 13.09
C PHE A 541 19.12 8.70 13.81
N LEU A 542 19.01 7.60 13.05
CA LEU A 542 19.01 6.26 13.63
C LEU A 542 20.29 5.98 14.42
N SER A 543 21.46 6.38 13.89
CA SER A 543 22.76 6.21 14.56
C SER A 543 22.93 7.04 15.84
N GLU A 544 22.14 8.10 16.02
CA GLU A 544 22.14 8.95 17.21
C GLU A 544 21.06 8.51 18.22
N THR A 545 19.85 8.20 17.74
CA THR A 545 18.67 7.85 18.55
C THR A 545 18.69 6.40 19.06
N VAL A 546 18.93 5.41 18.18
CA VAL A 546 18.85 3.98 18.55
C VAL A 546 19.86 3.63 19.66
N PRO A 547 21.13 4.09 19.64
CA PRO A 547 22.06 3.80 20.72
C PRO A 547 21.68 4.41 22.07
N VAL A 548 20.90 5.49 22.13
CA VAL A 548 20.39 6.05 23.40
C VAL A 548 19.40 5.06 24.03
N VAL A 549 18.44 4.56 23.24
CA VAL A 549 17.47 3.55 23.69
C VAL A 549 18.18 2.26 24.11
N LEU A 550 19.01 1.67 23.24
CA LEU A 550 19.67 0.39 23.52
C LEU A 550 20.70 0.46 24.67
N ASN A 551 21.24 1.64 24.98
CA ASN A 551 22.15 1.83 26.11
C ASN A 551 21.48 2.27 27.42
N SER A 552 20.20 2.60 27.40
CA SER A 552 19.44 2.98 28.60
C SER A 552 19.41 1.88 29.66
N GLU A 553 19.20 2.25 30.92
CA GLU A 553 19.05 1.26 32.00
C GLU A 553 17.76 0.45 31.78
N THR A 554 16.66 1.13 31.43
CA THR A 554 15.39 0.49 31.09
C THR A 554 15.55 -0.64 30.07
N PHE A 555 16.13 -0.37 28.90
CA PHE A 555 16.27 -1.39 27.86
C PHE A 555 17.20 -2.55 28.27
N LYS A 556 18.14 -2.32 29.20
CA LYS A 556 19.07 -3.36 29.67
C LYS A 556 18.49 -4.22 30.79
N THR A 557 17.55 -3.70 31.57
CA THR A 557 17.07 -4.34 32.82
C THR A 557 15.59 -4.69 32.85
N THR A 558 14.85 -4.50 31.76
CA THR A 558 13.45 -4.91 31.62
C THR A 558 13.23 -5.72 30.34
N LYS A 559 12.05 -6.35 30.20
CA LYS A 559 11.60 -6.95 28.95
C LYS A 559 11.18 -5.85 27.98
N SER A 560 12.14 -5.15 27.37
CA SER A 560 11.90 -4.16 26.30
C SER A 560 12.10 -4.75 24.90
N VAL A 561 11.45 -4.13 23.92
CA VAL A 561 11.75 -4.27 22.48
C VAL A 561 11.79 -2.90 21.83
N LEU A 562 12.67 -2.72 20.83
CA LEU A 562 12.69 -1.58 19.93
C LEU A 562 12.37 -2.04 18.51
N VAL A 563 11.36 -1.45 17.89
CA VAL A 563 11.05 -1.60 16.46
C VAL A 563 11.56 -0.38 15.71
N VAL A 564 12.19 -0.58 14.57
CA VAL A 564 12.50 0.47 13.58
C VAL A 564 11.75 0.12 12.31
N THR A 565 10.87 1.00 11.86
CA THR A 565 10.01 0.81 10.67
C THR A 565 9.84 2.14 9.93
N PHE A 566 9.29 2.08 8.72
CA PHE A 566 8.84 3.23 7.94
C PHE A 566 7.31 3.26 7.87
N ASP A 567 6.72 4.30 7.30
CA ASP A 567 5.29 4.44 7.05
C ASP A 567 4.86 3.85 5.69
N GLU A 568 5.61 4.18 4.63
CA GLU A 568 5.40 3.73 3.25
C GLU A 568 6.71 3.68 2.43
N ASP A 569 6.66 3.12 1.22
CA ASP A 569 7.79 3.11 0.28
C ASP A 569 7.99 4.46 -0.43
N ASN A 570 8.83 4.54 -1.47
CA ASN A 570 9.05 5.81 -2.20
C ASN A 570 8.06 6.01 -3.37
N ASP A 571 7.19 5.04 -3.66
CA ASP A 571 6.54 4.86 -4.96
C ASP A 571 5.13 5.46 -4.95
N ASN A 572 5.06 6.78 -4.79
CA ASN A 572 3.79 7.49 -4.82
C ASN A 572 3.03 7.19 -6.14
N THR A 573 1.90 6.50 -6.01
CA THR A 573 0.99 6.08 -7.09
C THR A 573 0.55 7.21 -8.02
N SER A 574 0.69 8.47 -7.60
CA SER A 574 0.48 9.64 -8.45
C SER A 574 1.48 9.80 -9.60
N LEU A 575 2.71 9.26 -9.48
CA LEU A 575 3.77 9.46 -10.46
C LEU A 575 4.07 8.21 -11.31
N GLY A 576 3.78 7.01 -10.80
CA GLY A 576 3.86 5.76 -11.56
C GLY A 576 5.30 5.33 -11.91
N PHE A 577 6.26 5.68 -11.06
CA PHE A 577 7.63 5.18 -11.08
C PHE A 577 7.84 4.33 -9.84
N GLY A 578 8.54 3.20 -10.00
CA GLY A 578 8.61 2.17 -8.97
C GLY A 578 7.27 1.45 -8.78
N ASN A 579 7.35 0.30 -8.11
CA ASN A 579 6.21 -0.48 -7.60
C ASN A 579 6.78 -1.56 -6.66
N GLU A 580 7.57 -1.17 -5.65
CA GLU A 580 8.06 -2.10 -4.62
C GLU A 580 6.91 -2.77 -3.84
N GLY A 581 5.69 -2.27 -3.99
CA GLY A 581 4.46 -2.87 -3.46
C GLY A 581 4.08 -2.33 -2.08
N ASN A 582 4.58 -1.15 -1.73
CA ASN A 582 4.65 -0.62 -0.37
C ASN A 582 5.55 -1.47 0.55
N HIS A 583 6.55 -2.15 -0.01
CA HIS A 583 7.47 -3.02 0.74
C HIS A 583 8.55 -2.20 1.44
N ILE A 584 8.59 -2.28 2.77
CA ILE A 584 9.43 -1.41 3.62
C ILE A 584 10.28 -2.20 4.62
N VAL A 585 11.35 -1.57 5.11
CA VAL A 585 12.28 -2.18 6.08
C VAL A 585 11.72 -2.12 7.50
N THR A 586 11.56 -3.28 8.13
CA THR A 586 11.23 -3.38 9.57
C THR A 586 12.24 -4.24 10.33
N VAL A 587 12.90 -3.65 11.34
CA VAL A 587 13.87 -4.34 12.21
C VAL A 587 13.36 -4.35 13.65
N VAL A 588 13.40 -5.52 14.29
CA VAL A 588 12.94 -5.74 15.67
C VAL A 588 14.12 -6.15 16.55
N ILE A 589 14.37 -5.35 17.59
CA ILE A 589 15.55 -5.40 18.44
C ILE A 589 15.10 -5.70 19.88
N PRO A 590 15.22 -6.94 20.37
CA PRO A 590 14.84 -7.29 21.73
C PRO A 590 15.94 -6.92 22.74
N SER A 591 15.52 -6.54 23.95
CA SER A 591 16.38 -6.45 25.13
C SER A 591 16.93 -7.83 25.56
N PRO A 592 18.01 -7.88 26.37
CA PRO A 592 18.50 -9.13 26.94
C PRO A 592 17.41 -9.91 27.70
N LEU A 593 16.56 -9.24 28.49
CA LEU A 593 15.50 -9.90 29.24
C LEU A 593 14.29 -10.27 28.37
N ALA A 594 13.97 -9.50 27.32
CA ALA A 594 12.95 -9.95 26.36
C ALA A 594 13.36 -11.26 25.66
N VAL A 595 14.66 -11.49 25.44
CA VAL A 595 15.18 -12.78 24.95
C VAL A 595 15.15 -13.86 26.05
N THR A 596 15.72 -13.60 27.25
CA THR A 596 15.89 -14.65 28.26
C THR A 596 14.64 -14.97 29.08
N GLU A 597 13.69 -14.03 29.17
CA GLU A 597 12.49 -14.14 30.02
C GLU A 597 11.20 -13.83 29.24
N GLY A 598 11.23 -12.93 28.25
CA GLY A 598 10.09 -12.62 27.37
C GLY A 598 9.88 -13.57 26.19
N GLY A 599 10.78 -14.55 26.00
CA GLY A 599 10.68 -15.56 24.94
C GLY A 599 11.01 -15.08 23.53
N MET A 600 11.50 -13.85 23.33
CA MET A 600 11.89 -13.32 22.02
C MET A 600 13.13 -14.03 21.45
N ARG A 601 13.25 -14.09 20.13
CA ARG A 601 14.48 -14.53 19.43
C ARG A 601 15.51 -13.41 19.45
N GLY A 602 16.72 -13.69 19.95
CA GLY A 602 17.87 -12.77 19.88
C GLY A 602 18.81 -13.07 18.71
N GLY A 603 19.58 -12.05 18.30
CA GLY A 603 20.56 -12.14 17.22
C GLY A 603 19.94 -12.03 15.82
N ALA A 604 20.78 -12.22 14.79
CA ALA A 604 20.39 -12.02 13.41
C ALA A 604 19.51 -13.16 12.88
N PHE A 605 18.33 -12.82 12.35
CA PHE A 605 17.48 -13.72 11.58
C PHE A 605 16.55 -12.94 10.67
N VAL A 606 16.02 -13.61 9.65
CA VAL A 606 14.97 -13.08 8.79
C VAL A 606 13.64 -13.72 9.19
N ALA A 607 12.59 -12.90 9.25
CA ALA A 607 11.19 -13.29 9.34
C ALA A 607 10.54 -13.03 7.97
N THR A 608 9.89 -14.05 7.44
CA THR A 608 9.38 -14.17 6.06
C THR A 608 7.85 -14.20 5.97
N ASP A 609 7.17 -14.33 7.11
CA ASP A 609 5.73 -14.14 7.23
C ASP A 609 5.30 -12.74 6.74
N HIS A 610 4.12 -12.66 6.10
CA HIS A 610 3.55 -11.38 5.64
C HIS A 610 3.13 -10.52 6.83
N TYR A 611 3.58 -9.27 6.88
CA TYR A 611 3.27 -8.31 7.93
C TYR A 611 2.87 -6.93 7.38
N THR A 612 2.06 -6.20 8.14
CA THR A 612 1.70 -4.80 7.86
C THR A 612 1.65 -3.95 9.15
N HIS A 613 1.33 -2.66 9.05
CA HIS A 613 1.07 -1.82 10.23
C HIS A 613 -0.01 -2.35 11.18
N TYR A 614 -0.95 -3.16 10.69
CA TYR A 614 -1.89 -3.85 11.56
C TYR A 614 -1.26 -5.04 12.30
N SER A 615 -0.26 -5.72 11.72
CA SER A 615 0.57 -6.71 12.43
C SER A 615 1.40 -6.07 13.54
N LEU A 616 1.94 -4.88 13.28
CA LEU A 616 2.68 -4.09 14.26
C LEU A 616 1.78 -3.60 15.41
N LEU A 617 0.58 -3.08 15.12
CA LEU A 617 -0.40 -2.74 16.14
C LEU A 617 -0.83 -3.97 16.96
N SER A 618 -1.11 -5.11 16.30
CA SER A 618 -1.44 -6.37 16.97
C SER A 618 -0.31 -6.86 17.89
N MET A 619 0.95 -6.67 17.46
CA MET A 619 2.14 -6.94 18.27
C MET A 619 2.27 -5.97 19.47
N ILE A 620 2.04 -4.67 19.29
CA ILE A 620 2.04 -3.68 20.38
C ILE A 620 0.96 -4.03 21.41
N ASN A 621 -0.26 -4.31 20.95
CA ASN A 621 -1.39 -4.67 21.80
C ASN A 621 -1.12 -5.97 22.58
N SER A 622 -0.65 -7.03 21.89
CA SER A 622 -0.31 -8.31 22.52
C SER A 622 0.82 -8.15 23.55
N ALA A 623 1.90 -7.44 23.19
CA ALA A 623 3.06 -7.26 24.06
C ALA A 623 2.75 -6.39 25.28
N LEU A 624 1.84 -5.41 25.18
CA LEU A 624 1.45 -4.55 26.30
C LEU A 624 0.20 -5.04 27.05
N GLY A 625 -0.49 -6.08 26.59
CA GLY A 625 -1.71 -6.60 27.22
C GLY A 625 -2.93 -5.69 27.01
N LEU A 626 -3.04 -5.07 25.83
CA LEU A 626 -4.10 -4.14 25.45
C LEU A 626 -5.17 -4.82 24.57
N PRO A 627 -6.41 -4.33 24.55
CA PRO A 627 -7.40 -4.78 23.58
C PRO A 627 -7.08 -4.26 22.16
N ASN A 628 -7.51 -5.01 21.15
CA ASN A 628 -7.46 -4.58 19.75
C ASN A 628 -8.41 -3.41 19.48
N LEU A 629 -8.10 -2.62 18.44
CA LEU A 629 -8.85 -1.41 18.06
C LEU A 629 -9.92 -1.66 17.00
N SER A 630 -9.73 -2.65 16.11
CA SER A 630 -10.66 -2.97 15.01
C SER A 630 -10.58 -4.45 14.62
N ASN A 631 -11.23 -4.87 13.52
CA ASN A 631 -10.96 -6.18 12.95
C ASN A 631 -9.60 -6.23 12.24
N ASN A 632 -9.02 -5.09 11.87
CA ASN A 632 -7.74 -5.07 11.17
C ASN A 632 -6.60 -5.59 12.05
N ASP A 633 -6.40 -5.08 13.26
CA ASP A 633 -5.36 -5.60 14.17
C ASP A 633 -5.75 -6.91 14.87
N LEU A 634 -7.04 -7.21 14.98
CA LEU A 634 -7.54 -8.50 15.46
C LEU A 634 -7.23 -9.68 14.50
N PHE A 635 -7.34 -9.46 13.19
CA PHE A 635 -7.10 -10.50 12.17
C PHE A 635 -5.78 -10.34 11.41
N ALA A 636 -4.97 -9.34 11.75
CA ALA A 636 -3.62 -9.20 11.22
C ALA A 636 -2.77 -10.42 11.56
N ASN A 637 -1.83 -10.77 10.67
CA ASN A 637 -0.88 -11.83 10.95
C ASN A 637 0.02 -11.40 12.13
N PRO A 638 0.02 -12.08 13.29
CA PRO A 638 0.82 -11.67 14.44
C PRO A 638 2.30 -11.87 14.15
N MET A 639 3.15 -11.01 14.71
CA MET A 639 4.61 -11.03 14.51
C MET A 639 5.31 -12.18 15.28
N ASN A 640 4.75 -13.39 15.16
CA ASN A 640 5.12 -14.61 15.87
C ASN A 640 6.55 -15.05 15.60
N GLU A 641 7.08 -14.79 14.39
CA GLU A 641 8.44 -15.14 14.05
C GLU A 641 9.49 -14.42 14.89
N PHE A 642 9.15 -13.37 15.63
CA PHE A 642 10.08 -12.70 16.56
C PHE A 642 10.11 -13.35 17.95
N TRP A 643 9.25 -14.33 18.21
CA TRP A 643 9.21 -15.14 19.43
C TRP A 643 9.66 -16.58 19.19
N THR A 644 10.13 -17.23 20.25
CA THR A 644 10.46 -18.65 20.25
C THR A 644 9.17 -19.46 20.44
N ALA A 645 8.88 -20.32 19.47
CA ALA A 645 7.70 -21.19 19.50
C ALA A 645 7.73 -22.09 20.77
N GLY A 646 6.79 -21.84 21.70
CA GLY A 646 6.60 -22.66 22.90
C GLY A 646 6.77 -21.95 24.25
N VAL A 647 7.09 -20.66 24.30
CA VAL A 647 7.09 -19.88 25.56
C VAL A 647 5.72 -19.20 25.78
N THR A 648 4.67 -20.01 25.96
CA THR A 648 3.38 -19.50 26.47
C THR A 648 3.49 -19.24 27.97
N GLY A 649 3.68 -17.97 28.34
CA GLY A 649 3.60 -17.53 29.73
C GLY A 649 2.18 -17.68 30.28
N GLY A 650 2.01 -18.42 31.38
CA GLY A 650 0.87 -18.24 32.29
C GLY A 650 -0.45 -18.96 31.96
N THR A 651 -0.53 -20.26 32.27
CA THR A 651 -1.74 -20.92 32.84
C THR A 651 -3.14 -20.57 32.27
N GLY A 652 -3.35 -20.69 30.96
CA GLY A 652 -4.68 -20.84 30.37
C GLY A 652 -5.13 -22.32 30.41
N THR A 653 -6.21 -22.65 31.13
CA THR A 653 -6.70 -24.04 31.19
C THR A 653 -7.51 -24.36 29.93
N LEU A 654 -7.02 -25.29 29.11
CA LEU A 654 -7.84 -25.91 28.05
C LEU A 654 -8.96 -26.74 28.69
N VAL A 655 -10.21 -26.41 28.37
CA VAL A 655 -11.43 -27.19 28.69
C VAL A 655 -12.28 -27.27 27.43
#